data_AF-A0A943YV59-F1
#
_entry.id   AF-A0A943YV59-F1
#
_cell.length_a   1.000
_cell.length_b   1.000
_cell.length_c   1.000
_cell.angle_alpha   90.00
_cell.angle_beta   90.00
_cell.angle_gamma   90.00
#
_symmetry.space_group_name_H-M   'P 1'
#
loop_
_entity.id
_entity.type
_entity.pdbx_description
1 polymer ?
#
loop_
_entity_poly.entity_id
_entity_poly.type
_entity_poly.pdbx_seq_one_letter_code
_entity_poly.pdbx_strand_id
1 'polypeptide(L)'
;MKKILTAAFCAAMASPALAQGWPTGYEGVMVQGFYWDSYSDSQWKNLEKQAPELGSYFSLLWVPQSGKCLEEHNVMGYTPYYYFDQNSSFGSEAELRSMIRAMRQNGVGVLADVVINHHNTSGWFSFPKEEYRGTTYQLQSSDITADDDQGKTAAEAQRQGISLGSHKDEGEDWDGMRDLDHQSPNVQRVVKAYEQYLVEDLGYSGFRYDMVKGFGGSHVADYNRAANVAYSVGEFFDGNVAKVKAWIDSTEKESAAFDFPFRYTVRDAINGGDWSKLANTKTLVGDEAYRRYAVTFVENHDTQYRSASEQNDPIRKDTLAANAYLLAMPGTPCVFLPHWQAYTREIKSMIDARHLAGVTSTSTFASYRSSAAYYGVTTQGTRGKLLAVVGSGMADPDESFYVKVLSGHHYAYYLSPDVESAWTDLPSGSYHDGTQKARLTAVSASKDAQLVYTLDGSEPTPQSAKAQSGTSLTIPTGKTTLKVGLLVDGKVRGVITRQYEIGEFQPYDITVYVNGDAVAWTSYINFHSWGGSHTATDWPGDHVTTTQTVGGKKWFCKSYTMTTPEDNINFVFSIGTADNAGQQQTVDINNIRHDAFFEVTGEKSGGKYLVKDVTTTMGVEDVATDRPTLSDDHYYTLSGQRVTPPLRRGIYLHKGKKIMVK
;
A
#
# COMPACT_ATOMS: atom_id res chain seq x y z
N MET A 1 -52.97 -11.54 -10.06
CA MET A 1 -52.18 -12.68 -10.59
C MET A 1 -50.73 -12.23 -10.69
N LYS A 2 -49.88 -12.73 -9.78
CA LYS A 2 -48.44 -12.41 -9.73
C LYS A 2 -47.74 -13.12 -10.89
N LYS A 3 -47.02 -12.37 -11.74
CA LYS A 3 -46.14 -12.95 -12.77
C LYS A 3 -44.77 -13.23 -12.15
N ILE A 4 -44.41 -14.50 -12.13
CA ILE A 4 -43.13 -15.03 -11.66
C ILE A 4 -42.12 -14.81 -12.78
N LEU A 5 -41.05 -14.05 -12.49
CA LEU A 5 -39.86 -13.94 -13.32
C LEU A 5 -38.85 -14.98 -12.83
N THR A 6 -38.62 -16.01 -13.65
CA THR A 6 -37.63 -17.05 -13.39
C THR A 6 -36.25 -16.51 -13.78
N ALA A 7 -35.41 -16.22 -12.78
CA ALA A 7 -33.98 -15.99 -12.98
C ALA A 7 -33.27 -17.35 -13.09
N ALA A 8 -32.68 -17.63 -14.25
CA ALA A 8 -31.83 -18.80 -14.45
C ALA A 8 -30.45 -18.55 -13.82
N PHE A 9 -30.20 -19.16 -12.67
CA PHE A 9 -28.88 -19.24 -12.05
C PHE A 9 -28.07 -20.29 -12.81
N CYS A 10 -27.11 -19.87 -13.64
CA CYS A 10 -26.08 -20.77 -14.14
C CYS A 10 -25.05 -20.99 -13.02
N ALA A 11 -25.19 -22.10 -12.29
CA ALA A 11 -24.13 -22.60 -11.42
C ALA A 11 -23.01 -23.16 -12.30
N ALA A 12 -21.97 -22.35 -12.55
CA ALA A 12 -20.70 -22.85 -13.04
C ALA A 12 -20.07 -23.67 -11.91
N MET A 13 -20.00 -25.00 -12.08
CA MET A 13 -19.20 -25.84 -11.19
C MET A 13 -17.73 -25.47 -11.39
N ALA A 14 -17.14 -24.80 -10.40
CA ALA A 14 -15.70 -24.57 -10.34
C ALA A 14 -15.01 -25.92 -10.15
N SER A 15 -14.28 -26.38 -11.16
CA SER A 15 -13.23 -27.38 -10.96
C SER A 15 -12.26 -26.83 -9.91
N PRO A 16 -11.73 -27.64 -8.97
CA PRO A 16 -10.68 -27.18 -8.08
C PRO A 16 -9.49 -26.76 -8.95
N ALA A 17 -9.25 -25.46 -9.04
CA ALA A 17 -8.03 -24.95 -9.65
C ALA A 17 -6.88 -25.46 -8.78
N LEU A 18 -5.97 -26.25 -9.36
CA LEU A 18 -4.71 -26.55 -8.69
C LEU A 18 -4.04 -25.23 -8.29
N ALA A 19 -3.45 -25.17 -7.10
CA ALA A 19 -2.67 -24.01 -6.64
C ALA A 19 -1.60 -23.71 -7.70
N GLN A 20 -1.77 -22.59 -8.42
CA GLN A 20 -0.92 -22.27 -9.58
C GLN A 20 0.20 -21.28 -9.24
N GLY A 21 0.26 -20.84 -7.98
CA GLY A 21 1.21 -19.86 -7.44
C GLY A 21 1.02 -18.43 -7.92
N TRP A 22 0.70 -18.21 -9.20
CA TRP A 22 0.37 -16.90 -9.75
C TRP A 22 -0.31 -17.03 -11.11
N PRO A 23 -1.36 -16.24 -11.44
CA PRO A 23 -2.07 -16.36 -12.72
C PRO A 23 -1.21 -16.03 -13.96
N THR A 24 -1.48 -16.72 -15.07
CA THR A 24 -0.86 -16.44 -16.38
C THR A 24 -1.55 -15.25 -17.04
N GLY A 25 -0.80 -14.42 -17.78
CA GLY A 25 -1.35 -13.27 -18.49
C GLY A 25 -2.00 -12.23 -17.57
N TYR A 26 -1.54 -12.12 -16.32
CA TYR A 26 -2.13 -11.25 -15.32
C TYR A 26 -1.89 -9.77 -15.64
N GLU A 27 -2.96 -8.97 -15.76
CA GLU A 27 -2.86 -7.51 -16.01
C GLU A 27 -2.80 -6.68 -14.70
N GLY A 28 -3.01 -7.32 -13.55
CA GLY A 28 -3.13 -6.64 -12.27
C GLY A 28 -1.83 -6.01 -11.78
N VAL A 29 -1.98 -4.97 -10.97
CA VAL A 29 -0.90 -4.27 -10.27
C VAL A 29 -1.08 -4.51 -8.78
N MET A 30 0.01 -4.76 -8.08
CA MET A 30 0.04 -4.89 -6.63
C MET A 30 0.52 -3.59 -5.99
N VAL A 31 0.06 -3.31 -4.78
CA VAL A 31 0.64 -2.29 -3.91
C VAL A 31 1.03 -2.91 -2.57
N GLN A 32 2.24 -2.62 -2.10
CA GLN A 32 2.62 -2.85 -0.71
C GLN A 32 2.01 -1.73 0.13
N GLY A 33 1.01 -2.05 0.96
CA GLY A 33 0.22 -1.11 1.75
C GLY A 33 0.87 -0.63 3.04
N PHE A 34 2.20 -0.71 3.13
CA PHE A 34 2.96 -0.29 4.30
C PHE A 34 4.41 0.02 3.97
N TYR A 35 5.08 0.67 4.91
CA TYR A 35 6.51 0.90 4.96
C TYR A 35 6.97 0.67 6.41
N TRP A 36 8.27 0.72 6.69
CA TRP A 36 8.73 0.52 8.06
C TRP A 36 8.19 1.62 9.00
N ASP A 37 7.63 1.24 10.14
CA ASP A 37 6.98 2.12 11.13
C ASP A 37 5.72 2.87 10.64
N SER A 38 5.01 2.36 9.64
CA SER A 38 3.77 2.96 9.13
C SER A 38 2.53 2.71 10.00
N TYR A 39 2.66 2.73 11.33
CA TYR A 39 1.60 2.42 12.30
C TYR A 39 0.38 3.35 12.25
N SER A 40 0.49 4.50 11.59
CA SER A 40 -0.63 5.41 11.31
C SER A 40 -1.21 5.15 9.92
N ASP A 41 -0.38 5.25 8.88
CA ASP A 41 -0.81 5.15 7.49
C ASP A 41 -1.40 3.77 7.13
N SER A 42 -0.87 2.71 7.74
CA SER A 42 -1.24 1.32 7.45
C SER A 42 -2.23 0.73 8.44
N GLN A 43 -2.84 1.53 9.32
CA GLN A 43 -3.93 1.03 10.16
C GLN A 43 -5.06 0.46 9.30
N TRP A 44 -5.70 -0.61 9.76
CA TRP A 44 -6.78 -1.28 9.02
C TRP A 44 -7.89 -0.32 8.59
N LYS A 45 -8.29 0.60 9.47
CA LYS A 45 -9.28 1.65 9.16
C LYS A 45 -8.82 2.63 8.07
N ASN A 46 -7.53 2.92 7.98
CA ASN A 46 -6.99 3.85 7.00
C ASN A 46 -6.82 3.19 5.64
N LEU A 47 -6.41 1.92 5.60
CA LEU A 47 -6.44 1.11 4.38
C LEU A 47 -7.89 0.89 3.90
N GLU A 48 -8.83 0.60 4.80
CA GLU A 48 -10.26 0.43 4.47
C GLU A 48 -10.83 1.67 3.76
N LYS A 49 -10.55 2.88 4.26
CA LYS A 49 -10.98 4.14 3.63
C LYS A 49 -10.44 4.31 2.20
N GLN A 50 -9.26 3.76 1.91
CA GLN A 50 -8.62 3.84 0.60
C GLN A 50 -9.14 2.79 -0.40
N ALA A 51 -9.96 1.82 0.03
CA ALA A 51 -10.40 0.72 -0.82
C ALA A 51 -11.03 1.15 -2.17
N PRO A 52 -11.88 2.19 -2.27
CA PRO A 52 -12.42 2.64 -3.55
C PRO A 52 -11.36 3.19 -4.50
N GLU A 53 -10.40 3.95 -3.97
CA GLU A 53 -9.32 4.53 -4.77
C GLU A 53 -8.33 3.44 -5.20
N LEU A 54 -7.91 2.58 -4.28
CA LEU A 54 -7.02 1.46 -4.59
C LEU A 54 -7.66 0.49 -5.59
N GLY A 55 -8.94 0.16 -5.43
CA GLY A 55 -9.65 -0.73 -6.37
C GLY A 55 -9.84 -0.19 -7.78
N SER A 56 -9.60 1.10 -7.99
CA SER A 56 -9.61 1.69 -9.33
C SER A 56 -8.30 1.45 -10.10
N TYR A 57 -7.20 1.08 -9.42
CA TYR A 57 -5.86 1.03 -10.01
C TYR A 57 -5.06 -0.24 -9.65
N PHE A 58 -5.35 -0.85 -8.51
CA PHE A 58 -4.67 -2.04 -8.00
C PHE A 58 -5.63 -3.23 -7.97
N SER A 59 -5.05 -4.42 -8.13
CA SER A 59 -5.77 -5.69 -8.05
C SER A 59 -5.37 -6.48 -6.80
N LEU A 60 -4.21 -6.16 -6.21
CA LEU A 60 -3.70 -6.78 -4.99
C LEU A 60 -3.15 -5.72 -4.03
N LEU A 61 -3.41 -5.94 -2.74
CA LEU A 61 -2.84 -5.21 -1.62
C LEU A 61 -2.06 -6.18 -0.74
N TRP A 62 -0.76 -5.99 -0.59
CA TRP A 62 0.04 -6.67 0.42
C TRP A 62 0.05 -5.82 1.69
N VAL A 63 -0.53 -6.35 2.78
CA VAL A 63 -0.62 -5.68 4.09
C VAL A 63 0.49 -6.17 5.03
N PRO A 64 0.86 -5.39 6.06
CA PRO A 64 1.82 -5.87 7.05
C PRO A 64 1.27 -7.08 7.80
N GLN A 65 2.16 -7.78 8.52
CA GLN A 65 1.79 -8.94 9.33
C GLN A 65 0.74 -8.55 10.37
N SER A 66 -0.32 -9.35 10.47
CA SER A 66 -1.53 -9.01 11.21
C SER A 66 -1.69 -9.70 12.56
N GLY A 67 -0.78 -10.61 12.91
CA GLY A 67 -0.81 -11.37 14.15
C GLY A 67 -0.38 -10.56 15.37
N LYS A 68 -0.85 -10.96 16.55
CA LYS A 68 -0.43 -10.36 17.82
C LYS A 68 0.99 -10.84 18.17
N CYS A 69 1.89 -9.89 18.37
CA CYS A 69 3.23 -10.14 18.90
C CYS A 69 3.25 -10.07 20.44
N LEU A 70 4.34 -10.54 21.05
CA LEU A 70 4.52 -10.58 22.52
C LEU A 70 4.63 -9.16 23.10
N GLU A 71 5.17 -8.23 22.32
CA GLU A 71 5.48 -6.87 22.68
C GLU A 71 4.22 -6.06 23.02
N GLU A 72 4.34 -5.19 24.02
CA GLU A 72 3.26 -4.28 24.47
C GLU A 72 3.28 -2.93 23.73
N HIS A 73 4.29 -2.67 22.90
CA HIS A 73 4.43 -1.49 22.06
C HIS A 73 4.21 -1.84 20.58
N ASN A 74 4.21 -0.82 19.71
CA ASN A 74 4.04 -1.01 18.27
C ASN A 74 5.22 -1.76 17.66
N VAL A 75 4.91 -2.83 16.92
CA VAL A 75 5.88 -3.64 16.19
C VAL A 75 5.36 -3.98 14.80
N MET A 76 6.25 -4.13 13.82
CA MET A 76 5.88 -4.41 12.43
C MET A 76 5.33 -5.83 12.18
N GLY A 77 5.48 -6.74 13.16
CA GLY A 77 4.93 -8.09 13.13
C GLY A 77 5.91 -9.20 12.72
N TYR A 78 7.17 -8.87 12.41
CA TYR A 78 8.25 -9.84 12.10
C TYR A 78 8.86 -10.53 13.34
N THR A 79 8.16 -10.50 14.47
CA THR A 79 8.49 -11.25 15.68
C THR A 79 7.26 -12.07 16.10
N PRO A 80 6.78 -12.99 15.24
CA PRO A 80 5.47 -13.62 15.41
C PRO A 80 5.42 -14.40 16.72
N TYR A 81 4.33 -14.22 17.47
CA TYR A 81 4.07 -14.97 18.70
C TYR A 81 2.72 -15.67 18.64
N TYR A 82 1.63 -14.99 18.27
CA TYR A 82 0.33 -15.63 18.07
C TYR A 82 0.00 -15.76 16.58
N TYR A 83 -0.44 -16.95 16.16
CA TYR A 83 -0.95 -17.21 14.81
C TYR A 83 -2.47 -17.06 14.70
N PHE A 84 -3.22 -17.31 15.78
CA PHE A 84 -4.68 -17.29 15.80
C PHE A 84 -5.27 -16.08 16.56
N ASP A 85 -4.44 -15.13 16.97
CA ASP A 85 -4.85 -13.80 17.46
C ASP A 85 -4.35 -12.72 16.49
N GLN A 86 -5.29 -11.98 15.89
CA GLN A 86 -5.01 -10.98 14.85
C GLN A 86 -5.23 -9.54 15.33
N ASN A 87 -5.05 -9.30 16.63
CA ASN A 87 -5.01 -7.96 17.22
C ASN A 87 -3.58 -7.42 17.20
N SER A 88 -3.17 -6.81 16.08
CA SER A 88 -1.80 -6.31 15.86
C SER A 88 -1.66 -4.81 16.14
N SER A 89 -0.45 -4.28 15.96
CA SER A 89 -0.14 -2.85 16.03
C SER A 89 -0.86 -2.01 14.97
N PHE A 90 -1.49 -2.63 13.97
CA PHE A 90 -2.26 -1.96 12.91
C PHE A 90 -3.77 -1.93 13.17
N GLY A 91 -4.23 -2.60 14.23
CA GLY A 91 -5.63 -2.60 14.66
C GLY A 91 -6.14 -3.98 15.08
N SER A 92 -7.41 -4.01 15.47
CA SER A 92 -8.12 -5.22 15.89
C SER A 92 -8.45 -6.15 14.72
N GLU A 93 -8.69 -7.43 15.02
CA GLU A 93 -9.14 -8.40 14.02
C GLU A 93 -10.46 -7.97 13.33
N ALA A 94 -11.36 -7.31 14.08
CA ALA A 94 -12.63 -6.82 13.53
C ALA A 94 -12.41 -5.77 12.44
N GLU A 95 -11.47 -4.84 12.66
CA GLU A 95 -11.08 -3.83 11.68
C GLU A 95 -10.36 -4.47 10.49
N LEU A 96 -9.47 -5.44 10.73
CA LEU A 96 -8.81 -6.19 9.67
C LEU A 96 -9.83 -6.87 8.73
N ARG A 97 -10.80 -7.58 9.30
CA ARG A 97 -11.89 -8.21 8.55
C ARG A 97 -12.72 -7.19 7.78
N SER A 98 -12.92 -6.00 8.32
CA SER A 98 -13.64 -4.92 7.63
C SER A 98 -12.86 -4.41 6.42
N MET A 99 -11.57 -4.13 6.60
CA MET A 99 -10.66 -3.73 5.54
C MET A 99 -10.59 -4.76 4.42
N ILE A 100 -10.42 -6.05 4.73
CA ILE A 100 -10.40 -7.13 3.73
C ILE A 100 -11.71 -7.18 2.94
N ARG A 101 -12.87 -7.05 3.62
CA ARG A 101 -14.17 -7.01 2.93
C ARG A 101 -14.30 -5.80 2.01
N ALA A 102 -13.89 -4.62 2.47
CA ALA A 102 -13.96 -3.39 1.68
C ALA A 102 -13.05 -3.47 0.45
N MET A 103 -11.83 -3.98 0.58
CA MET A 103 -10.92 -4.23 -0.54
C MET A 103 -11.54 -5.17 -1.56
N ARG A 104 -12.08 -6.31 -1.10
CA ARG A 104 -12.73 -7.30 -1.98
C ARG A 104 -13.96 -6.73 -2.70
N GLN A 105 -14.76 -5.91 -2.03
CA GLN A 105 -15.91 -5.22 -2.65
C GLN A 105 -15.50 -4.26 -3.77
N ASN A 106 -14.26 -3.74 -3.72
CA ASN A 106 -13.67 -2.89 -4.74
C ASN A 106 -12.73 -3.67 -5.70
N GLY A 107 -12.80 -5.01 -5.72
CA GLY A 107 -12.02 -5.84 -6.66
C GLY A 107 -10.55 -6.03 -6.30
N VAL A 108 -10.14 -5.69 -5.07
CA VAL A 108 -8.76 -5.84 -4.59
C VAL A 108 -8.64 -7.09 -3.72
N GLY A 109 -7.77 -8.02 -4.10
CA GLY A 109 -7.36 -9.12 -3.24
C GLY A 109 -6.35 -8.66 -2.19
N VAL A 110 -6.40 -9.23 -0.98
CA VAL A 110 -5.47 -8.87 0.10
C VAL A 110 -4.52 -10.04 0.36
N LEU A 111 -3.21 -9.80 0.36
CA LEU A 111 -2.19 -10.79 0.69
C LEU A 111 -1.74 -10.60 2.14
N ALA A 112 -1.74 -11.68 2.91
CA ALA A 112 -1.17 -11.69 4.26
C ALA A 112 0.35 -11.78 4.17
N ASP A 113 1.06 -11.04 5.03
CA ASP A 113 2.47 -11.26 5.28
C ASP A 113 2.65 -12.42 6.27
N VAL A 114 3.17 -13.55 5.78
CA VAL A 114 3.26 -14.81 6.51
C VAL A 114 4.71 -15.01 6.96
N VAL A 115 4.92 -14.92 8.28
CA VAL A 115 6.23 -15.10 8.93
C VAL A 115 6.24 -16.47 9.62
N ILE A 116 6.87 -17.44 8.95
CA ILE A 116 6.89 -18.84 9.39
C ILE A 116 8.29 -19.46 9.36
N ASN A 117 9.34 -18.71 8.97
CA ASN A 117 10.72 -19.18 9.10
C ASN A 117 11.07 -19.42 10.56
N HIS A 118 10.73 -18.44 11.38
CA HIS A 118 11.08 -18.35 12.78
C HIS A 118 9.86 -17.98 13.61
N HIS A 119 9.97 -18.18 14.92
CA HIS A 119 8.89 -17.88 15.84
C HIS A 119 9.42 -17.42 17.21
N ASN A 120 8.76 -16.43 17.80
CA ASN A 120 9.10 -15.88 19.10
C ASN A 120 8.67 -16.82 20.24
N THR A 121 9.38 -16.75 21.36
CA THR A 121 9.13 -17.58 22.55
C THR A 121 9.16 -16.75 23.82
N SER A 122 8.36 -17.14 24.83
CA SER A 122 8.58 -16.67 26.19
C SER A 122 9.77 -17.45 26.79
N GLY A 123 10.86 -16.73 27.07
CA GLY A 123 12.15 -17.38 27.30
C GLY A 123 12.67 -18.02 26.01
N TRP A 124 13.35 -19.17 26.12
CA TRP A 124 13.98 -19.82 24.96
C TRP A 124 13.08 -20.83 24.24
N PHE A 125 12.07 -21.38 24.92
CA PHE A 125 11.43 -22.63 24.50
C PHE A 125 9.91 -22.65 24.67
N SER A 126 9.31 -21.57 25.21
CA SER A 126 7.87 -21.56 25.52
C SER A 126 7.10 -20.87 24.43
N PHE A 127 6.44 -21.64 23.58
CA PHE A 127 5.49 -21.16 22.58
C PHE A 127 4.09 -20.99 23.18
N PRO A 128 3.28 -20.05 22.67
CA PRO A 128 1.91 -19.90 23.13
C PRO A 128 1.06 -21.09 22.71
N LYS A 129 0.10 -21.42 23.58
CA LYS A 129 -0.96 -22.37 23.28
C LYS A 129 -2.16 -21.62 22.74
N GLU A 130 -2.62 -21.99 21.56
CA GLU A 130 -3.73 -21.33 20.86
C GLU A 130 -4.83 -22.35 20.53
N GLU A 131 -6.08 -21.89 20.47
CA GLU A 131 -7.24 -22.72 20.14
C GLU A 131 -7.85 -22.24 18.83
N TYR A 132 -7.99 -23.16 17.87
CA TYR A 132 -8.62 -22.86 16.59
C TYR A 132 -9.58 -23.99 16.20
N ARG A 133 -10.86 -23.63 15.94
CA ARG A 133 -11.96 -24.56 15.65
C ARG A 133 -12.04 -25.75 16.63
N GLY A 134 -11.81 -25.48 17.92
CA GLY A 134 -11.85 -26.48 18.99
C GLY A 134 -10.65 -27.45 19.03
N THR A 135 -9.59 -27.14 18.29
CA THR A 135 -8.31 -27.85 18.31
C THR A 135 -7.23 -26.97 18.91
N THR A 136 -6.48 -27.53 19.86
CA THR A 136 -5.27 -26.90 20.39
C THR A 136 -4.12 -26.97 19.37
N TYR A 137 -3.49 -25.83 19.13
CA TYR A 137 -2.23 -25.70 18.42
C TYR A 137 -1.17 -25.12 19.35
N GLN A 138 0.01 -25.72 19.35
CA GLN A 138 1.17 -25.25 20.12
C GLN A 138 2.42 -25.85 19.51
N LEU A 139 3.38 -24.99 19.15
CA LEU A 139 4.75 -25.39 18.82
C LEU A 139 5.48 -25.79 20.11
N GLN A 140 6.51 -26.63 20.00
CA GLN A 140 7.28 -27.13 21.15
C GLN A 140 8.77 -26.88 20.91
N SER A 141 9.61 -27.06 21.93
CA SER A 141 11.06 -27.01 21.73
C SER A 141 11.54 -28.02 20.69
N SER A 142 10.85 -29.17 20.55
CA SER A 142 11.11 -30.19 19.53
C SER A 142 10.77 -29.75 18.10
N ASP A 143 10.16 -28.58 17.93
CA ASP A 143 9.83 -27.96 16.64
C ASP A 143 10.85 -26.89 16.23
N ILE A 144 11.91 -26.69 17.04
CA ILE A 144 13.03 -25.80 16.73
C ILE A 144 14.12 -26.62 16.03
N THR A 145 14.78 -26.04 15.03
CA THR A 145 15.89 -26.70 14.32
C THR A 145 17.05 -27.05 15.27
N ALA A 146 17.76 -28.13 14.96
CA ALA A 146 18.79 -28.69 15.83
C ALA A 146 20.05 -27.81 15.93
N ASP A 147 20.27 -26.94 14.96
CA ASP A 147 21.39 -26.01 14.85
C ASP A 147 20.99 -24.53 14.92
N ASP A 148 19.74 -24.24 15.32
CA ASP A 148 19.21 -22.90 15.56
C ASP A 148 20.18 -21.99 16.33
N ASP A 149 20.26 -20.74 15.87
CA ASP A 149 21.12 -19.68 16.40
C ASP A 149 22.58 -20.14 16.47
N GLN A 150 23.04 -20.76 15.37
CA GLN A 150 24.38 -21.33 15.23
C GLN A 150 24.73 -22.32 16.36
N GLY A 151 23.74 -23.05 16.85
CA GLY A 151 23.84 -24.01 17.94
C GLY A 151 23.80 -23.42 19.36
N LYS A 152 23.60 -22.10 19.53
CA LYS A 152 23.42 -21.50 20.86
C LYS A 152 22.17 -22.04 21.54
N THR A 153 21.11 -22.28 20.78
CA THR A 153 19.86 -22.86 21.28
C THR A 153 20.05 -24.28 21.77
N ALA A 154 20.82 -25.09 21.05
CA ALA A 154 21.19 -26.43 21.49
C ALA A 154 22.00 -26.41 22.80
N ALA A 155 22.91 -25.46 22.95
CA ALA A 155 23.69 -25.30 24.18
C ALA A 155 22.81 -24.93 25.39
N GLU A 156 21.85 -24.02 25.20
CA GLU A 156 20.91 -23.65 26.26
C GLU A 156 19.92 -24.79 26.57
N ALA A 157 19.46 -25.51 25.55
CA ALA A 157 18.59 -26.66 25.73
C ALA A 157 19.29 -27.74 26.56
N GLN A 158 20.57 -28.03 26.27
CA GLN A 158 21.39 -28.93 27.05
C GLN A 158 21.54 -28.47 28.51
N ARG A 159 21.74 -27.17 28.75
CA ARG A 159 21.83 -26.60 30.10
C ARG A 159 20.55 -26.80 30.91
N GLN A 160 19.39 -26.69 30.26
CA GLN A 160 18.08 -26.82 30.89
C GLN A 160 17.52 -28.25 30.88
N GLY A 161 18.19 -29.22 30.24
CA GLY A 161 17.69 -30.58 30.08
C GLY A 161 16.51 -30.71 29.11
N ILE A 162 16.42 -29.81 28.12
CA ILE A 162 15.36 -29.74 27.11
C ILE A 162 15.86 -30.38 25.81
N SER A 163 14.94 -31.02 25.07
CA SER A 163 15.22 -31.57 23.74
C SER A 163 14.72 -30.63 22.63
N LEU A 164 15.53 -30.48 21.59
CA LEU A 164 15.17 -29.77 20.34
C LEU A 164 14.72 -30.74 19.25
N GLY A 165 14.36 -30.21 18.09
CA GLY A 165 14.11 -30.98 16.88
C GLY A 165 15.34 -31.78 16.44
N SER A 166 15.11 -32.81 15.62
CA SER A 166 16.19 -33.68 15.13
C SER A 166 16.81 -33.21 13.82
N HIS A 167 16.14 -32.31 13.10
CA HIS A 167 16.60 -31.83 11.81
C HIS A 167 17.31 -30.50 11.95
N LYS A 168 18.30 -30.32 11.10
CA LYS A 168 18.94 -29.03 10.91
C LYS A 168 18.07 -28.11 10.08
N ASP A 169 18.38 -26.83 10.15
CA ASP A 169 17.82 -25.84 9.25
C ASP A 169 18.02 -26.25 7.78
N GLU A 170 16.98 -26.11 6.96
CA GLU A 170 17.01 -26.45 5.53
C GLU A 170 17.57 -25.29 4.68
N GLY A 171 17.73 -24.11 5.28
CA GLY A 171 18.14 -22.87 4.64
C GLY A 171 19.15 -22.07 5.45
N GLU A 172 18.99 -20.75 5.42
CA GLU A 172 19.78 -19.78 6.18
C GLU A 172 19.25 -19.61 7.61
N ASP A 173 20.12 -19.93 8.59
CA ASP A 173 19.93 -19.67 10.02
C ASP A 173 19.77 -18.18 10.34
N TRP A 174 18.88 -17.87 11.30
CA TRP A 174 18.67 -16.53 11.82
C TRP A 174 18.71 -16.47 13.35
N ASP A 175 19.61 -15.64 13.89
CA ASP A 175 19.82 -15.52 15.33
C ASP A 175 18.82 -14.62 16.07
N GLY A 176 17.80 -14.10 15.36
CA GLY A 176 16.82 -13.19 15.92
C GLY A 176 15.73 -13.87 16.76
N MET A 177 15.35 -15.10 16.43
CA MET A 177 14.26 -15.87 17.05
C MET A 177 14.57 -17.38 16.99
N ARG A 178 13.57 -18.26 17.14
CA ARG A 178 13.72 -19.72 16.99
C ARG A 178 13.31 -20.13 15.58
N ASP A 179 14.24 -20.63 14.81
CA ASP A 179 13.99 -21.18 13.48
C ASP A 179 13.20 -22.50 13.59
N LEU A 180 12.16 -22.61 12.77
CA LEU A 180 11.22 -23.73 12.83
C LEU A 180 11.70 -24.91 11.99
N ASP A 181 11.63 -26.11 12.55
CA ASP A 181 11.87 -27.36 11.84
C ASP A 181 10.66 -27.67 10.94
N HIS A 182 10.69 -27.21 9.70
CA HIS A 182 9.62 -27.48 8.73
C HIS A 182 9.49 -28.97 8.34
N GLN A 183 10.44 -29.84 8.72
CA GLN A 183 10.28 -31.29 8.61
C GLN A 183 9.50 -31.89 9.79
N SER A 184 9.27 -31.14 10.88
CA SER A 184 8.40 -31.55 11.97
C SER A 184 6.94 -31.67 11.49
N PRO A 185 6.28 -32.82 11.69
CA PRO A 185 4.85 -32.96 11.44
C PRO A 185 3.99 -31.98 12.25
N ASN A 186 4.45 -31.55 13.43
CA ASN A 186 3.72 -30.58 14.24
C ASN A 186 3.83 -29.16 13.64
N VAL A 187 5.01 -28.73 13.20
CA VAL A 187 5.19 -27.45 12.47
C VAL A 187 4.29 -27.42 11.24
N GLN A 188 4.35 -28.44 10.39
CA GLN A 188 3.49 -28.52 9.21
C GLN A 188 2.00 -28.47 9.57
N ARG A 189 1.58 -29.16 10.63
CA ARG A 189 0.18 -29.13 11.10
C ARG A 189 -0.25 -27.74 11.57
N VAL A 190 0.59 -27.05 12.33
CA VAL A 190 0.31 -25.72 12.87
C VAL A 190 0.26 -24.69 11.72
N VAL A 191 1.27 -24.67 10.84
CA VAL A 191 1.34 -23.72 9.72
C VAL A 191 0.17 -23.90 8.76
N LYS A 192 -0.18 -25.14 8.39
CA LYS A 192 -1.34 -25.41 7.53
C LYS A 192 -2.64 -24.89 8.15
N ALA A 193 -2.83 -25.09 9.46
CA ALA A 193 -4.02 -24.58 10.15
C ALA A 193 -4.03 -23.05 10.23
N TYR A 194 -2.88 -22.42 10.46
CA TYR A 194 -2.72 -20.97 10.47
C TYR A 194 -3.09 -20.36 9.11
N GLU A 195 -2.52 -20.87 8.02
CA GLU A 195 -2.80 -20.36 6.67
C GLU A 195 -4.25 -20.60 6.24
N GLN A 196 -4.83 -21.76 6.59
CA GLN A 196 -6.26 -22.01 6.39
C GLN A 196 -7.12 -21.01 7.16
N TYR A 197 -6.77 -20.67 8.40
CA TYR A 197 -7.45 -19.62 9.17
C TYR A 197 -7.38 -18.26 8.47
N LEU A 198 -6.20 -17.85 7.96
CA LEU A 198 -6.05 -16.61 7.21
C LEU A 198 -6.98 -16.55 5.99
N VAL A 199 -7.07 -17.63 5.22
CA VAL A 199 -7.85 -17.65 3.98
C VAL A 199 -9.34 -17.86 4.24
N GLU A 200 -9.69 -18.93 4.95
CA GLU A 200 -11.09 -19.36 5.13
C GLU A 200 -11.86 -18.42 6.05
N ASP A 201 -11.22 -17.95 7.12
CA ASP A 201 -11.91 -17.17 8.14
C ASP A 201 -11.72 -15.68 7.95
N LEU A 202 -10.49 -15.19 7.77
CA LEU A 202 -10.23 -13.74 7.60
C LEU A 202 -10.53 -13.25 6.19
N GLY A 203 -10.42 -14.13 5.19
CA GLY A 203 -10.75 -13.83 3.80
C GLY A 203 -9.59 -13.28 2.97
N TYR A 204 -8.34 -13.50 3.40
CA TYR A 204 -7.16 -13.22 2.60
C TYR A 204 -7.20 -13.98 1.27
N SER A 205 -6.62 -13.38 0.23
CA SER A 205 -6.59 -13.91 -1.14
C SER A 205 -5.33 -14.74 -1.44
N GLY A 206 -4.35 -14.70 -0.55
CA GLY A 206 -3.06 -15.33 -0.73
C GLY A 206 -2.01 -14.79 0.24
N PHE A 207 -0.74 -15.10 -0.03
CA PHE A 207 0.36 -14.88 0.90
C PHE A 207 1.57 -14.20 0.25
N ARG A 208 2.22 -13.34 1.03
CA ARG A 208 3.64 -13.01 0.89
C ARG A 208 4.37 -13.79 1.98
N TYR A 209 5.30 -14.66 1.60
CA TYR A 209 6.12 -15.40 2.58
C TYR A 209 7.40 -14.63 2.88
N ASP A 210 7.57 -14.31 4.16
CA ASP A 210 8.77 -13.70 4.72
C ASP A 210 9.94 -14.69 4.73
N MET A 211 11.16 -14.19 4.49
CA MET A 211 12.42 -14.91 4.72
C MET A 211 12.44 -16.37 4.20
N VAL A 212 11.93 -16.62 2.98
CA VAL A 212 11.86 -17.98 2.39
C VAL A 212 13.22 -18.62 2.06
N LYS A 213 14.32 -17.96 2.43
CA LYS A 213 15.68 -18.50 2.34
C LYS A 213 16.02 -19.41 3.51
N GLY A 214 15.30 -19.35 4.63
CA GLY A 214 15.57 -20.19 5.79
C GLY A 214 14.83 -21.53 5.81
N PHE A 215 14.03 -21.87 4.80
CA PHE A 215 13.44 -23.21 4.70
C PHE A 215 13.18 -23.67 3.27
N GLY A 216 12.92 -24.97 3.09
CA GLY A 216 12.71 -25.57 1.78
C GLY A 216 11.45 -25.05 1.07
N GLY A 217 11.58 -24.60 -0.18
CA GLY A 217 10.45 -24.14 -1.00
C GLY A 217 9.34 -25.20 -1.24
N SER A 218 9.65 -26.48 -1.08
CA SER A 218 8.64 -27.57 -1.11
C SER A 218 7.59 -27.43 -0.01
N HIS A 219 7.95 -26.85 1.14
CA HIS A 219 6.99 -26.59 2.22
C HIS A 219 6.01 -25.49 1.83
N VAL A 220 6.48 -24.44 1.14
CA VAL A 220 5.60 -23.40 0.57
C VAL A 220 4.57 -24.02 -0.38
N ALA A 221 4.98 -24.95 -1.25
CA ALA A 221 4.05 -25.65 -2.13
C ALA A 221 3.01 -26.47 -1.34
N ASP A 222 3.45 -27.23 -0.34
CA ASP A 222 2.57 -28.01 0.53
C ASP A 222 1.56 -27.13 1.31
N TYR A 223 2.02 -26.00 1.86
CA TYR A 223 1.17 -25.05 2.57
C TYR A 223 0.18 -24.34 1.64
N ASN A 224 0.63 -23.88 0.47
CA ASN A 224 -0.24 -23.31 -0.56
C ASN A 224 -1.35 -24.29 -1.01
N ARG A 225 -1.04 -25.58 -1.15
CA ARG A 225 -2.04 -26.62 -1.48
C ARG A 225 -3.04 -26.81 -0.36
N ALA A 226 -2.58 -26.81 0.89
CA ALA A 226 -3.44 -26.96 2.06
C ALA A 226 -4.39 -25.76 2.23
N ALA A 227 -3.92 -24.54 1.97
CA ALA A 227 -4.71 -23.30 2.04
C ALA A 227 -5.49 -22.99 0.74
N ASN A 228 -5.18 -23.69 -0.36
CA ASN A 228 -5.78 -23.51 -1.68
C ASN A 228 -5.70 -22.06 -2.20
N VAL A 229 -4.51 -21.46 -2.12
CA VAL A 229 -4.29 -20.07 -2.53
C VAL A 229 -3.89 -19.93 -4.00
N ALA A 230 -4.38 -18.86 -4.63
CA ALA A 230 -4.08 -18.53 -6.02
C ALA A 230 -2.90 -17.55 -6.17
N TYR A 231 -2.61 -16.78 -5.12
CA TYR A 231 -1.53 -15.80 -5.08
C TYR A 231 -0.55 -16.16 -3.96
N SER A 232 0.66 -16.52 -4.33
CA SER A 232 1.76 -16.78 -3.40
C SER A 232 3.02 -16.12 -3.94
N VAL A 233 3.69 -15.32 -3.12
CA VAL A 233 4.98 -14.72 -3.46
C VAL A 233 5.97 -14.87 -2.31
N GLY A 234 7.15 -15.44 -2.57
CA GLY A 234 8.22 -15.52 -1.59
C GLY A 234 9.22 -14.38 -1.69
N GLU A 235 9.69 -13.92 -0.53
CA GLU A 235 10.85 -13.05 -0.42
C GLU A 235 12.16 -13.85 -0.45
N PHE A 236 12.54 -14.35 -1.62
CA PHE A 236 13.88 -14.93 -1.80
C PHE A 236 14.89 -13.80 -2.05
N PHE A 237 15.35 -13.16 -0.96
CA PHE A 237 16.22 -11.97 -0.98
C PHE A 237 17.65 -12.28 -1.48
N ASP A 238 17.80 -12.46 -2.81
CA ASP A 238 19.09 -12.73 -3.46
C ASP A 238 19.15 -12.09 -4.86
N GLY A 239 20.29 -11.47 -5.19
CA GLY A 239 20.51 -10.84 -6.50
C GLY A 239 20.88 -11.82 -7.62
N ASN A 240 21.12 -13.09 -7.30
CA ASN A 240 21.42 -14.13 -8.27
C ASN A 240 20.12 -14.79 -8.76
N VAL A 241 19.71 -14.39 -9.96
CA VAL A 241 18.52 -14.93 -10.64
C VAL A 241 18.47 -16.46 -10.71
N ALA A 242 19.62 -17.15 -10.81
CA ALA A 242 19.63 -18.62 -10.87
C ALA A 242 19.16 -19.25 -9.56
N LYS A 243 19.50 -18.66 -8.41
CA LYS A 243 19.02 -19.12 -7.10
C LYS A 243 17.54 -18.84 -6.92
N VAL A 244 17.08 -17.65 -7.31
CA VAL A 244 15.66 -17.30 -7.23
C VAL A 244 14.81 -18.26 -8.09
N LYS A 245 15.28 -18.61 -9.29
CA LYS A 245 14.62 -19.61 -10.15
C LYS A 245 14.61 -21.00 -9.52
N ALA A 246 15.74 -21.43 -8.96
CA ALA A 246 15.83 -22.72 -8.29
C ALA A 246 14.87 -22.81 -7.09
N TRP A 247 14.68 -21.71 -6.36
CA TRP A 247 13.68 -21.64 -5.30
C TRP A 247 12.24 -21.71 -5.85
N ILE A 248 11.91 -20.96 -6.90
CA ILE A 248 10.59 -21.08 -7.57
C ILE A 248 10.34 -22.53 -8.02
N ASP A 249 11.34 -23.19 -8.62
CA ASP A 249 11.21 -24.58 -9.05
C ASP A 249 11.06 -25.55 -7.89
N SER A 250 11.68 -25.30 -6.73
CA SER A 250 11.49 -26.12 -5.53
C SER A 250 10.11 -25.96 -4.91
N THR A 251 9.40 -24.86 -5.18
CA THR A 251 7.96 -24.72 -4.90
C THR A 251 7.06 -25.45 -5.92
N GLU A 252 7.64 -26.22 -6.84
CA GLU A 252 6.91 -26.80 -7.99
C GLU A 252 6.20 -25.73 -8.86
N LYS A 253 6.72 -24.49 -8.84
CA LYS A 253 6.11 -23.29 -9.44
C LYS A 253 4.72 -22.94 -8.88
N GLU A 254 4.45 -23.36 -7.65
CA GLU A 254 3.27 -22.95 -6.89
C GLU A 254 3.50 -21.69 -6.07
N SER A 255 4.63 -21.00 -6.24
CA SER A 255 4.85 -19.64 -5.76
C SER A 255 5.58 -18.78 -6.79
N ALA A 256 5.25 -17.49 -6.82
CA ALA A 256 6.06 -16.45 -7.43
C ALA A 256 7.19 -16.02 -6.49
N ALA A 257 8.13 -15.22 -6.98
CA ALA A 257 9.12 -14.57 -6.11
C ALA A 257 9.22 -13.07 -6.43
N PHE A 258 9.60 -12.29 -5.42
CA PHE A 258 10.04 -10.92 -5.65
C PHE A 258 11.31 -10.90 -6.52
N ASP A 259 11.30 -10.11 -7.59
CA ASP A 259 12.40 -10.02 -8.54
C ASP A 259 13.50 -9.06 -8.03
N PHE A 260 14.22 -9.48 -6.99
CA PHE A 260 15.39 -8.77 -6.47
C PHE A 260 16.46 -8.48 -7.55
N PRO A 261 16.77 -9.39 -8.50
CA PRO A 261 17.66 -9.08 -9.62
C PRO A 261 17.20 -7.88 -10.47
N PHE A 262 15.89 -7.79 -10.77
CA PHE A 262 15.30 -6.62 -11.43
C PHE A 262 15.47 -5.37 -10.58
N ARG A 263 15.14 -5.45 -9.29
CA ARG A 263 15.24 -4.34 -8.36
C ARG A 263 16.67 -3.79 -8.26
N TYR A 264 17.68 -4.66 -8.16
CA TYR A 264 19.10 -4.23 -8.16
C TYR A 264 19.51 -3.57 -9.47
N THR A 265 19.03 -4.09 -10.60
CA THR A 265 19.28 -3.48 -11.92
C THR A 265 18.75 -2.04 -11.97
N VAL A 266 17.52 -1.81 -11.47
CA VAL A 266 16.92 -0.48 -11.40
C VAL A 266 17.68 0.43 -10.44
N ARG A 267 18.00 -0.06 -9.23
CA ARG A 267 18.78 0.67 -8.23
C ARG A 267 20.15 1.07 -8.75
N ASP A 268 20.85 0.18 -9.46
CA ASP A 268 22.19 0.45 -10.01
C ASP A 268 22.17 1.42 -11.19
N ALA A 269 21.12 1.40 -12.00
CA ALA A 269 20.90 2.35 -13.08
C ALA A 269 20.68 3.75 -12.53
N ILE A 270 19.75 3.87 -11.59
CA ILE A 270 19.36 5.13 -10.97
C ILE A 270 20.50 5.70 -10.14
N ASN A 271 21.00 4.97 -9.15
CA ASN A 271 22.02 5.49 -8.24
C ASN A 271 23.34 5.76 -8.97
N GLY A 272 23.64 4.98 -10.01
CA GLY A 272 24.81 5.19 -10.87
C GLY A 272 24.64 6.32 -11.91
N GLY A 273 23.41 6.78 -12.17
CA GLY A 273 23.14 7.71 -13.28
C GLY A 273 23.47 7.10 -14.66
N ASP A 274 23.33 5.79 -14.80
CA ASP A 274 23.62 5.03 -16.01
C ASP A 274 22.42 4.14 -16.36
N TRP A 275 21.50 4.71 -17.14
CA TRP A 275 20.26 4.05 -17.56
C TRP A 275 20.51 2.86 -18.49
N SER A 276 21.69 2.74 -19.11
CA SER A 276 22.01 1.62 -20.01
C SER A 276 22.02 0.27 -19.29
N LYS A 277 22.22 0.28 -17.96
CA LYS A 277 22.14 -0.91 -17.11
C LYS A 277 20.79 -1.62 -17.14
N LEU A 278 19.70 -0.91 -17.46
CA LEU A 278 18.37 -1.50 -17.64
C LEU A 278 18.27 -2.46 -18.83
N ALA A 279 19.29 -2.53 -19.69
CA ALA A 279 19.42 -3.57 -20.71
C ALA A 279 19.73 -4.96 -20.13
N ASN A 280 20.00 -5.07 -18.83
CA ASN A 280 20.23 -6.34 -18.18
C ASN A 280 18.96 -7.21 -18.17
N THR A 281 19.02 -8.36 -18.84
CA THR A 281 17.94 -9.36 -18.88
C THR A 281 18.16 -10.53 -17.91
N LYS A 282 19.22 -10.50 -17.08
CA LYS A 282 19.47 -11.54 -16.06
C LYS A 282 18.61 -11.31 -14.81
N THR A 283 17.31 -11.31 -15.00
CA THR A 283 16.27 -11.10 -13.98
C THR A 283 15.17 -12.14 -14.14
N LEU A 284 14.23 -12.25 -13.20
CA LEU A 284 13.09 -13.16 -13.38
C LEU A 284 12.21 -12.69 -14.54
N VAL A 285 11.88 -11.40 -14.58
CA VAL A 285 11.09 -10.80 -15.66
C VAL A 285 11.78 -10.90 -17.02
N GLY A 286 13.12 -10.95 -17.05
CA GLY A 286 13.91 -11.11 -18.27
C GLY A 286 13.82 -12.50 -18.91
N ASP A 287 13.45 -13.53 -18.14
CA ASP A 287 13.34 -14.90 -18.63
C ASP A 287 11.89 -15.26 -18.95
N GLU A 288 11.59 -15.61 -20.19
CA GLU A 288 10.24 -15.96 -20.66
C GLU A 288 9.59 -17.10 -19.86
N ALA A 289 10.37 -18.08 -19.39
CA ALA A 289 9.84 -19.22 -18.64
C ALA A 289 9.46 -18.87 -17.19
N TYR A 290 10.01 -17.77 -16.64
CA TYR A 290 9.81 -17.36 -15.25
C TYR A 290 9.10 -16.02 -15.09
N ARG A 291 9.00 -15.21 -16.14
CA ARG A 291 8.40 -13.87 -16.11
C ARG A 291 6.99 -13.83 -15.52
N ARG A 292 6.20 -14.89 -15.74
CA ARG A 292 4.88 -15.08 -15.11
C ARG A 292 4.94 -14.99 -13.57
N TYR A 293 6.01 -15.52 -12.99
CA TYR A 293 6.27 -15.67 -11.56
C TYR A 293 7.14 -14.54 -10.99
N ALA A 294 7.38 -13.49 -11.78
CA ALA A 294 8.14 -12.32 -11.34
C ALA A 294 7.19 -11.28 -10.73
N VAL A 295 7.29 -11.07 -9.42
CA VAL A 295 6.72 -9.89 -8.76
C VAL A 295 7.80 -8.81 -8.75
N THR A 296 7.76 -7.91 -9.72
CA THR A 296 8.74 -6.84 -9.88
C THR A 296 8.44 -5.70 -8.92
N PHE A 297 9.46 -5.05 -8.36
CA PHE A 297 9.34 -3.89 -7.48
C PHE A 297 10.62 -3.04 -7.58
N VAL A 298 10.60 -1.82 -7.05
CA VAL A 298 11.79 -0.92 -7.05
C VAL A 298 12.28 -0.61 -5.64
N GLU A 299 11.38 -0.61 -4.65
CA GLU A 299 11.69 -0.42 -3.24
C GLU A 299 10.61 -1.13 -2.39
N ASN A 300 10.97 -1.58 -1.20
CA ASN A 300 10.07 -2.14 -0.18
C ASN A 300 10.46 -1.61 1.22
N HIS A 301 9.84 -2.16 2.27
CA HIS A 301 10.08 -1.70 3.65
C HIS A 301 11.48 -1.98 4.20
N ASP A 302 12.25 -2.89 3.58
CA ASP A 302 13.63 -3.21 3.97
C ASP A 302 14.66 -2.47 3.17
N THR A 303 14.38 -2.19 1.89
CA THR A 303 15.32 -1.46 1.03
C THR A 303 15.15 0.05 1.15
N GLN A 304 14.05 0.54 1.72
CA GLN A 304 13.79 1.98 1.89
C GLN A 304 14.89 2.67 2.68
N TYR A 305 15.05 3.97 2.45
CA TYR A 305 15.79 4.82 3.37
C TYR A 305 14.98 4.98 4.66
N ARG A 306 15.53 4.57 5.82
CA ARG A 306 14.90 4.81 7.13
C ARG A 306 15.50 6.04 7.81
N SER A 307 16.83 6.09 7.91
CA SER A 307 17.53 7.20 8.54
C SER A 307 18.99 7.31 8.07
N ALA A 308 19.70 8.36 8.49
CA ALA A 308 21.12 8.52 8.17
C ALA A 308 21.99 7.37 8.74
N SER A 309 21.55 6.78 9.86
CA SER A 309 22.18 5.61 10.51
C SER A 309 21.64 4.27 10.01
N GLU A 310 20.50 4.25 9.33
CA GLU A 310 19.84 3.07 8.79
C GLU A 310 19.42 3.34 7.34
N GLN A 311 20.42 3.54 6.47
CA GLN A 311 20.14 3.90 5.08
C GLN A 311 19.53 2.72 4.31
N ASN A 312 19.78 1.49 4.75
CA ASN A 312 19.57 0.26 3.99
C ASN A 312 20.23 0.36 2.60
N ASP A 313 19.53 -0.07 1.55
CA ASP A 313 19.99 0.02 0.16
C ASP A 313 18.90 0.69 -0.70
N PRO A 314 18.68 2.01 -0.63
CA PRO A 314 17.53 2.67 -1.27
C PRO A 314 17.84 3.15 -2.68
N ILE A 315 16.79 3.45 -3.45
CA ILE A 315 16.95 4.35 -4.60
C ILE A 315 17.09 5.79 -4.10
N ARG A 316 18.05 6.54 -4.66
CA ARG A 316 18.45 7.85 -4.11
C ARG A 316 17.96 9.06 -4.92
N LYS A 317 17.41 8.81 -6.11
CA LYS A 317 16.90 9.84 -7.03
C LYS A 317 15.96 9.20 -8.04
N ASP A 318 15.32 10.00 -8.89
CA ASP A 318 14.54 9.54 -10.04
C ASP A 318 13.45 8.50 -9.69
N THR A 319 12.90 8.55 -8.48
CA THR A 319 11.87 7.61 -7.98
C THR A 319 10.68 7.49 -8.92
N LEU A 320 10.25 8.61 -9.49
CA LEU A 320 9.14 8.63 -10.44
C LEU A 320 9.48 7.87 -11.74
N ALA A 321 10.69 8.02 -12.26
CA ALA A 321 11.16 7.29 -13.43
C ALA A 321 11.36 5.78 -13.13
N ALA A 322 11.75 5.43 -11.90
CA ALA A 322 11.81 4.04 -11.44
C ALA A 322 10.44 3.36 -11.56
N ASN A 323 9.39 4.03 -11.06
CA ASN A 323 8.01 3.53 -11.12
C ASN A 323 7.48 3.50 -12.56
N ALA A 324 7.88 4.46 -13.42
CA ALA A 324 7.59 4.42 -14.85
C ALA A 324 8.23 3.21 -15.56
N TYR A 325 9.46 2.84 -15.22
CA TYR A 325 10.05 1.61 -15.76
C TYR A 325 9.31 0.38 -15.24
N LEU A 326 9.06 0.30 -13.93
CA LEU A 326 8.34 -0.79 -13.28
C LEU A 326 6.97 -1.05 -13.93
N LEU A 327 6.15 -0.01 -14.09
CA LEU A 327 4.77 -0.15 -14.58
C LEU A 327 4.68 -0.38 -16.09
N ALA A 328 5.78 -0.19 -16.84
CA ALA A 328 5.85 -0.52 -18.25
C ALA A 328 6.34 -1.95 -18.53
N MET A 329 7.00 -2.58 -17.56
CA MET A 329 7.61 -3.90 -17.73
C MET A 329 6.61 -5.05 -17.52
N PRO A 330 6.81 -6.23 -18.14
CA PRO A 330 6.05 -7.43 -17.78
C PRO A 330 6.26 -7.87 -16.31
N GLY A 331 5.76 -9.05 -15.95
CA GLY A 331 5.64 -9.45 -14.56
C GLY A 331 4.49 -8.74 -13.84
N THR A 332 4.40 -8.93 -12.53
CA THR A 332 3.39 -8.26 -11.68
C THR A 332 4.06 -7.14 -10.91
N PRO A 333 3.86 -5.87 -11.30
CA PRO A 333 4.48 -4.75 -10.60
C PRO A 333 3.86 -4.55 -9.21
N CYS A 334 4.73 -4.43 -8.20
CA CYS A 334 4.39 -4.05 -6.83
C CYS A 334 4.85 -2.61 -6.58
N VAL A 335 3.90 -1.70 -6.47
CA VAL A 335 4.14 -0.29 -6.13
C VAL A 335 4.31 -0.17 -4.62
N PHE A 336 5.26 0.65 -4.18
CA PHE A 336 5.53 0.89 -2.77
C PHE A 336 4.67 2.04 -2.22
N LEU A 337 4.10 1.91 -1.01
CA LEU A 337 3.16 2.90 -0.45
C LEU A 337 3.73 4.34 -0.43
N PRO A 338 4.96 4.61 0.04
CA PRO A 338 5.53 5.96 -0.03
C PRO A 338 5.61 6.54 -1.45
N HIS A 339 5.89 5.70 -2.45
CA HIS A 339 5.90 6.13 -3.85
C HIS A 339 4.49 6.45 -4.35
N TRP A 340 3.53 5.61 -3.99
CA TRP A 340 2.11 5.85 -4.28
C TRP A 340 1.67 7.18 -3.67
N GLN A 341 1.89 7.41 -2.38
CA GLN A 341 1.50 8.64 -1.69
C GLN A 341 2.16 9.89 -2.29
N ALA A 342 3.45 9.81 -2.66
CA ALA A 342 4.17 10.95 -3.22
C ALA A 342 3.79 11.26 -4.67
N TYR A 343 3.37 10.26 -5.44
CA TYR A 343 3.17 10.36 -6.90
C TYR A 343 1.85 9.75 -7.35
N THR A 344 0.79 9.89 -6.54
CA THR A 344 -0.53 9.28 -6.77
C THR A 344 -1.03 9.53 -8.19
N ARG A 345 -0.98 10.80 -8.64
CA ARG A 345 -1.49 11.18 -9.96
C ARG A 345 -0.71 10.49 -11.08
N GLU A 346 0.60 10.52 -11.02
CA GLU A 346 1.45 9.98 -12.06
C GLU A 346 1.36 8.45 -12.12
N ILE A 347 1.36 7.78 -10.97
CA ILE A 347 1.24 6.31 -10.89
C ILE A 347 -0.12 5.85 -11.43
N LYS A 348 -1.22 6.55 -11.09
CA LYS A 348 -2.55 6.29 -11.69
C LYS A 348 -2.49 6.32 -13.22
N SER A 349 -1.93 7.38 -13.78
CA SER A 349 -1.78 7.53 -15.23
C SER A 349 -0.86 6.45 -15.84
N MET A 350 0.22 6.05 -15.16
CA MET A 350 1.08 4.97 -15.62
C MET A 350 0.35 3.63 -15.67
N ILE A 351 -0.48 3.33 -14.66
CA ILE A 351 -1.32 2.14 -14.61
C ILE A 351 -2.38 2.17 -15.72
N ASP A 352 -3.05 3.31 -15.91
CA ASP A 352 -3.99 3.51 -17.02
C ASP A 352 -3.35 3.22 -18.38
N ALA A 353 -2.12 3.68 -18.62
CA ALA A 353 -1.40 3.45 -19.88
C ALA A 353 -1.00 1.97 -20.06
N ARG A 354 -0.56 1.33 -18.97
CA ARG A 354 -0.27 -0.11 -18.92
C ARG A 354 -1.50 -0.93 -19.31
N HIS A 355 -2.65 -0.62 -18.69
CA HIS A 355 -3.92 -1.28 -19.00
C HIS A 355 -4.40 -0.95 -20.40
N LEU A 356 -4.25 0.28 -20.89
CA LEU A 356 -4.71 0.62 -22.23
C LEU A 356 -3.95 -0.16 -23.31
N ALA A 357 -2.64 -0.35 -23.15
CA ALA A 357 -1.83 -1.23 -24.01
C ALA A 357 -2.15 -2.73 -23.83
N GLY A 358 -2.71 -3.12 -22.67
CA GLY A 358 -2.95 -4.52 -22.32
C GLY A 358 -1.68 -5.27 -21.94
N VAL A 359 -0.76 -4.61 -21.22
CA VAL A 359 0.45 -5.27 -20.74
C VAL A 359 0.10 -6.28 -19.65
N THR A 360 0.63 -7.49 -19.78
CA THR A 360 0.38 -8.62 -18.87
C THR A 360 1.67 -9.09 -18.20
N SER A 361 1.55 -9.95 -17.19
CA SER A 361 2.69 -10.60 -16.55
C SER A 361 3.55 -11.41 -17.52
N THR A 362 3.01 -11.87 -18.64
CA THR A 362 3.73 -12.67 -19.65
C THR A 362 4.08 -11.91 -20.93
N SER A 363 3.79 -10.61 -21.00
CA SER A 363 4.10 -9.78 -22.17
C SER A 363 5.58 -9.89 -22.58
N THR A 364 5.86 -9.82 -23.89
CA THR A 364 7.23 -9.72 -24.40
C THR A 364 7.70 -8.27 -24.38
N PHE A 365 9.00 -8.05 -24.26
CA PHE A 365 9.58 -6.71 -24.27
C PHE A 365 10.93 -6.69 -25.01
N ALA A 366 11.33 -5.52 -25.49
CA ALA A 366 12.61 -5.31 -26.16
C ALA A 366 13.17 -3.92 -25.87
N SER A 367 14.51 -3.81 -25.83
CA SER A 367 15.16 -2.51 -25.80
C SER A 367 14.85 -1.75 -27.09
N TYR A 368 14.34 -0.52 -26.95
CA TYR A 368 14.10 0.38 -28.06
C TYR A 368 15.36 1.19 -28.37
N ARG A 369 15.92 1.85 -27.35
CA ARG A 369 17.18 2.59 -27.41
C ARG A 369 17.86 2.56 -26.04
N SER A 370 19.17 2.62 -26.00
CA SER A 370 19.94 2.57 -24.76
C SER A 370 21.14 3.52 -24.83
N SER A 371 21.32 4.30 -23.77
CA SER A 371 22.52 5.09 -23.51
C SER A 371 22.70 5.25 -21.99
N ALA A 372 23.83 5.78 -21.54
CA ALA A 372 23.98 6.10 -20.12
C ALA A 372 22.95 7.13 -19.63
N ALA A 373 22.52 8.07 -20.49
CA ALA A 373 21.59 9.13 -20.12
C ALA A 373 20.11 8.71 -20.13
N TYR A 374 19.75 7.67 -20.90
CA TYR A 374 18.37 7.23 -21.06
C TYR A 374 18.24 5.76 -21.47
N TYR A 375 17.11 5.17 -21.16
CA TYR A 375 16.71 3.85 -21.64
C TYR A 375 15.27 3.86 -22.14
N GLY A 376 15.07 3.36 -23.36
CA GLY A 376 13.76 3.12 -23.94
C GLY A 376 13.47 1.62 -24.00
N VAL A 377 12.30 1.19 -23.52
CA VAL A 377 11.83 -0.18 -23.58
C VAL A 377 10.42 -0.24 -24.19
N THR A 378 10.24 -1.13 -25.15
CA THR A 378 8.93 -1.43 -25.74
C THR A 378 8.40 -2.72 -25.15
N THR A 379 7.21 -2.69 -24.58
CA THR A 379 6.48 -3.86 -24.09
C THR A 379 5.26 -4.12 -24.97
N GLN A 380 5.11 -5.36 -25.45
CA GLN A 380 3.97 -5.80 -26.25
C GLN A 380 2.83 -6.21 -25.34
N GLY A 381 1.77 -5.40 -25.30
CA GLY A 381 0.51 -5.76 -24.69
C GLY A 381 -0.44 -6.44 -25.69
N THR A 382 -1.59 -6.86 -25.18
CA THR A 382 -2.65 -7.54 -25.94
C THR A 382 -3.43 -6.60 -26.86
N ARG A 383 -3.38 -5.29 -26.60
CA ARG A 383 -4.10 -4.23 -27.34
C ARG A 383 -3.17 -3.31 -28.13
N GLY A 384 -1.87 -3.34 -27.85
CA GLY A 384 -0.86 -2.56 -28.55
C GLY A 384 0.46 -2.56 -27.78
N LYS A 385 1.37 -1.68 -28.17
CA LYS A 385 2.69 -1.52 -27.53
C LYS A 385 2.70 -0.33 -26.60
N LEU A 386 3.34 -0.51 -25.45
CA LEU A 386 3.74 0.57 -24.54
C LEU A 386 5.25 0.78 -24.67
N LEU A 387 5.67 1.96 -25.09
CA LEU A 387 7.07 2.39 -25.01
C LEU A 387 7.23 3.30 -23.80
N ALA A 388 8.07 2.87 -22.86
CA ALA A 388 8.53 3.70 -21.75
C ALA A 388 9.96 4.17 -22.02
N VAL A 389 10.18 5.46 -21.80
CA VAL A 389 11.50 6.10 -21.86
C VAL A 389 11.79 6.65 -20.48
N VAL A 390 12.93 6.30 -19.91
CA VAL A 390 13.40 6.78 -18.61
C VAL A 390 14.78 7.40 -18.74
N GLY A 391 15.09 8.35 -17.85
CA GLY A 391 16.26 9.21 -17.96
C GLY A 391 15.98 10.47 -18.78
N SER A 392 17.02 11.06 -19.36
CA SER A 392 16.92 12.35 -20.05
C SER A 392 17.64 12.36 -21.40
N GLY A 393 17.16 13.20 -22.32
CA GLY A 393 17.83 13.46 -23.60
C GLY A 393 17.55 12.46 -24.73
N MET A 394 16.61 11.52 -24.56
CA MET A 394 16.12 10.73 -25.69
C MET A 394 15.21 11.61 -26.56
N ALA A 395 15.48 11.67 -27.86
CA ALA A 395 14.56 12.29 -28.81
C ALA A 395 13.23 11.50 -28.87
N ASP A 396 12.13 12.22 -29.12
CA ASP A 396 10.82 11.60 -29.29
C ASP A 396 10.86 10.58 -30.44
N PRO A 397 10.21 9.41 -30.27
CA PRO A 397 10.05 8.45 -31.36
C PRO A 397 9.20 9.04 -32.48
N ASP A 398 9.31 8.46 -33.67
CA ASP A 398 8.49 8.83 -34.82
C ASP A 398 7.00 8.60 -34.50
N GLU A 399 6.19 9.66 -34.68
CA GLU A 399 4.77 9.70 -34.34
C GLU A 399 3.92 8.71 -35.14
N SER A 400 4.42 8.22 -36.28
CA SER A 400 3.77 7.16 -37.05
C SER A 400 3.82 5.79 -36.37
N PHE A 401 4.72 5.60 -35.40
CA PHE A 401 4.86 4.36 -34.63
C PHE A 401 4.44 4.52 -33.17
N TYR A 402 4.46 5.73 -32.62
CA TYR A 402 4.26 5.99 -31.20
C TYR A 402 3.62 7.35 -30.94
N VAL A 403 2.49 7.36 -30.22
CA VAL A 403 1.81 8.56 -29.76
C VAL A 403 2.18 8.82 -28.30
N LYS A 404 2.76 9.99 -28.00
CA LYS A 404 3.10 10.39 -26.62
C LYS A 404 1.83 10.62 -25.81
N VAL A 405 1.67 9.87 -24.72
CA VAL A 405 0.49 9.96 -23.85
C VAL A 405 0.80 10.56 -22.48
N LEU A 406 2.01 10.36 -21.97
CA LEU A 406 2.46 10.87 -20.67
C LEU A 406 3.92 11.29 -20.70
N SER A 407 4.26 12.22 -19.81
CA SER A 407 5.63 12.57 -19.48
C SER A 407 5.68 13.22 -18.11
N GLY A 408 6.79 13.04 -17.40
CA GLY A 408 7.06 13.72 -16.14
C GLY A 408 8.55 13.76 -15.87
N HIS A 409 8.93 13.88 -14.59
CA HIS A 409 10.34 13.98 -14.21
C HIS A 409 11.12 12.74 -14.67
N HIS A 410 11.98 12.92 -15.68
CA HIS A 410 12.82 11.89 -16.29
C HIS A 410 12.10 10.63 -16.79
N TYR A 411 10.84 10.77 -17.24
CA TYR A 411 10.16 9.70 -17.97
C TYR A 411 9.17 10.20 -19.02
N ALA A 412 8.87 9.36 -20.01
CA ALA A 412 7.78 9.53 -20.96
C ALA A 412 7.20 8.18 -21.39
N TYR A 413 5.88 8.13 -21.60
CA TYR A 413 5.19 6.97 -22.16
C TYR A 413 4.57 7.29 -23.51
N TYR A 414 4.62 6.29 -24.38
CA TYR A 414 4.03 6.31 -25.69
C TYR A 414 3.25 5.03 -25.94
N LEU A 415 2.12 5.16 -26.61
CA LEU A 415 1.32 4.02 -27.07
C LEU A 415 1.43 3.89 -28.58
N SER A 416 1.46 2.67 -29.08
CA SER A 416 1.40 2.47 -30.53
C SER A 416 0.00 2.83 -31.08
N PRO A 417 -0.09 3.40 -32.30
CA PRO A 417 -1.34 3.86 -32.89
C PRO A 417 -2.46 2.80 -33.00
N ASP A 418 -2.11 1.52 -33.08
CA ASP A 418 -3.03 0.38 -33.17
C ASP A 418 -3.85 0.13 -31.89
N VAL A 419 -3.52 0.79 -30.78
CA VAL A 419 -4.35 0.81 -29.56
C VAL A 419 -5.74 1.41 -29.85
N GLU A 420 -5.85 2.33 -30.81
CA GLU A 420 -7.13 2.89 -31.30
C GLU A 420 -8.08 3.38 -30.19
N SER A 421 -7.57 4.24 -29.31
CA SER A 421 -8.29 4.76 -28.14
C SER A 421 -8.10 6.26 -27.92
N ALA A 422 -9.07 6.87 -27.25
CA ALA A 422 -8.85 8.16 -26.61
C ALA A 422 -7.94 8.01 -25.38
N TRP A 423 -7.24 9.09 -25.04
CA TRP A 423 -6.40 9.21 -23.86
C TRP A 423 -6.60 10.57 -23.18
N THR A 424 -6.42 10.61 -21.87
CA THR A 424 -6.32 11.83 -21.07
C THR A 424 -5.23 11.71 -20.01
N ASP A 425 -4.45 12.77 -19.82
CA ASP A 425 -3.33 12.80 -18.87
C ASP A 425 -3.71 13.16 -17.42
N LEU A 426 -4.99 13.48 -17.18
CA LEU A 426 -5.55 13.68 -15.84
C LEU A 426 -6.36 12.43 -15.43
N PRO A 427 -5.86 11.61 -14.50
CA PRO A 427 -6.54 10.39 -14.06
C PRO A 427 -7.75 10.69 -13.18
N SER A 428 -8.59 9.70 -12.88
CA SER A 428 -9.72 9.92 -11.98
C SER A 428 -9.26 10.24 -10.56
N GLY A 429 -9.96 11.16 -9.88
CA GLY A 429 -9.63 11.52 -8.51
C GLY A 429 -10.37 12.75 -8.00
N SER A 430 -10.17 12.98 -6.71
CA SER A 430 -10.52 14.24 -6.07
C SER A 430 -9.33 15.19 -6.21
N TYR A 431 -9.61 16.42 -6.61
CA TYR A 431 -8.59 17.45 -6.79
C TYR A 431 -9.02 18.69 -6.03
N HIS A 432 -8.04 19.29 -5.38
CA HIS A 432 -8.25 20.52 -4.67
C HIS A 432 -7.30 21.57 -5.20
N ASP A 433 -7.82 22.79 -5.26
CA ASP A 433 -7.11 24.01 -5.61
C ASP A 433 -6.66 24.12 -7.08
N GLY A 434 -6.84 25.32 -7.62
CA GLY A 434 -6.46 25.64 -8.99
C GLY A 434 -7.34 25.01 -10.09
N THR A 435 -7.18 25.55 -11.29
CA THR A 435 -7.89 25.07 -12.48
C THR A 435 -7.28 23.75 -12.95
N GLN A 436 -8.03 22.65 -12.80
CA GLN A 436 -7.62 21.36 -13.33
C GLN A 436 -7.87 21.26 -14.83
N LYS A 437 -6.88 20.73 -15.55
CA LYS A 437 -6.94 20.54 -17.00
C LYS A 437 -6.63 19.11 -17.38
N ALA A 438 -7.45 18.55 -18.27
CA ALA A 438 -7.28 17.24 -18.86
C ALA A 438 -6.90 17.41 -20.33
N ARG A 439 -5.68 17.02 -20.72
CA ARG A 439 -5.23 17.05 -22.11
C ARG A 439 -5.68 15.78 -22.81
N LEU A 440 -6.53 15.95 -23.81
CA LEU A 440 -7.04 14.84 -24.62
C LEU A 440 -6.05 14.49 -25.72
N THR A 441 -5.78 13.21 -25.91
CA THR A 441 -4.90 12.70 -26.96
C THR A 441 -5.60 11.59 -27.74
N ALA A 442 -5.56 11.66 -29.08
CA ALA A 442 -6.04 10.61 -29.95
C ALA A 442 -4.90 9.62 -30.22
N VAL A 443 -5.03 8.38 -29.74
CA VAL A 443 -4.09 7.30 -30.05
C VAL A 443 -4.70 6.49 -31.20
N SER A 444 -4.29 6.78 -32.44
CA SER A 444 -4.86 6.17 -33.63
C SER A 444 -3.90 6.16 -34.79
N ALA A 445 -3.96 5.14 -35.63
CA ALA A 445 -3.24 5.07 -36.91
C ALA A 445 -3.87 6.01 -37.96
N SER A 446 -5.12 6.43 -37.76
CA SER A 446 -5.80 7.37 -38.64
C SER A 446 -5.38 8.81 -38.36
N LYS A 447 -4.84 9.48 -39.39
CA LYS A 447 -4.49 10.91 -39.32
C LYS A 447 -5.71 11.82 -39.20
N ASP A 448 -6.89 11.32 -39.57
CA ASP A 448 -8.16 12.05 -39.51
C ASP A 448 -8.91 11.79 -38.19
N ALA A 449 -8.32 11.04 -37.26
CA ALA A 449 -8.94 10.74 -35.98
C ALA A 449 -9.21 12.03 -35.18
N GLN A 450 -10.45 12.17 -34.73
CA GLN A 450 -10.88 13.25 -33.83
C GLN A 450 -11.27 12.67 -32.47
N LEU A 451 -11.40 13.54 -31.47
CA LEU A 451 -11.95 13.16 -30.17
C LEU A 451 -13.34 13.75 -30.02
N VAL A 452 -14.25 12.97 -29.43
CA VAL A 452 -15.57 13.44 -29.00
C VAL A 452 -15.72 13.20 -27.50
N TYR A 453 -16.35 14.13 -26.79
CA TYR A 453 -16.45 14.03 -25.33
C TYR A 453 -17.77 14.56 -24.76
N THR A 454 -18.03 14.14 -23.52
CA THR A 454 -19.13 14.59 -22.66
C THR A 454 -18.60 14.81 -21.25
N LEU A 455 -19.23 15.70 -20.48
CA LEU A 455 -18.83 16.04 -19.10
C LEU A 455 -19.85 15.57 -18.04
N ASP A 456 -20.98 15.05 -18.50
CA ASP A 456 -22.10 14.59 -17.67
C ASP A 456 -22.19 13.05 -17.58
N GLY A 457 -21.22 12.34 -18.18
CA GLY A 457 -21.17 10.88 -18.22
C GLY A 457 -22.03 10.20 -19.30
N SER A 458 -22.73 10.96 -20.14
CA SER A 458 -23.42 10.41 -21.30
C SER A 458 -22.43 9.80 -22.32
N GLU A 459 -22.82 8.75 -23.03
CA GLU A 459 -21.94 8.13 -24.04
C GLU A 459 -21.66 9.12 -25.19
N PRO A 460 -20.38 9.35 -25.56
CA PRO A 460 -20.05 10.23 -26.68
C PRO A 460 -20.58 9.69 -28.01
N THR A 461 -21.13 10.58 -28.83
CA THR A 461 -21.62 10.31 -30.18
C THR A 461 -20.84 11.16 -31.19
N PRO A 462 -20.95 10.89 -32.51
CA PRO A 462 -20.33 11.75 -33.54
C PRO A 462 -20.79 13.22 -33.49
N GLN A 463 -21.91 13.50 -32.81
CA GLN A 463 -22.51 14.81 -32.62
C GLN A 463 -22.13 15.47 -31.29
N SER A 464 -21.46 14.75 -30.37
CA SER A 464 -20.94 15.30 -29.12
C SER A 464 -19.86 16.36 -29.38
N ALA A 465 -19.46 17.08 -28.33
CA ALA A 465 -18.42 18.11 -28.44
C ALA A 465 -17.12 17.51 -28.98
N LYS A 466 -16.53 18.14 -29.99
CA LYS A 466 -15.32 17.67 -30.68
C LYS A 466 -14.07 18.37 -30.17
N ALA A 467 -12.96 17.64 -30.11
CA ALA A 467 -11.64 18.15 -29.78
C ALA A 467 -10.58 17.57 -30.73
N GLN A 468 -9.55 18.36 -31.03
CA GLN A 468 -8.35 17.86 -31.70
C GLN A 468 -7.42 17.19 -30.68
N SER A 469 -6.57 16.27 -31.14
CA SER A 469 -5.51 15.72 -30.28
C SER A 469 -4.64 16.85 -29.73
N GLY A 470 -4.30 16.78 -28.44
CA GLY A 470 -3.57 17.82 -27.71
C GLY A 470 -4.45 18.90 -27.05
N THR A 471 -5.77 18.89 -27.26
CA THR A 471 -6.68 19.87 -26.63
C THR A 471 -6.74 19.68 -25.11
N SER A 472 -6.51 20.74 -24.34
CA SER A 472 -6.73 20.73 -22.89
C SER A 472 -8.12 21.25 -22.51
N LEU A 473 -8.92 20.38 -21.89
CA LEU A 473 -10.21 20.73 -21.31
C LEU A 473 -10.03 21.21 -19.88
N THR A 474 -10.64 22.34 -19.54
CA THR A 474 -10.83 22.73 -18.14
C THR A 474 -11.94 21.88 -17.53
N ILE A 475 -11.65 21.19 -16.42
CA ILE A 475 -12.65 20.40 -15.71
C ILE A 475 -13.44 21.32 -14.77
N PRO A 476 -14.78 21.33 -14.82
CA PRO A 476 -15.59 22.16 -13.93
C PRO A 476 -15.42 21.79 -12.45
N THR A 477 -15.54 22.80 -11.58
CA THR A 477 -15.71 22.58 -10.13
C THR A 477 -16.94 21.72 -9.85
N GLY A 478 -16.84 20.83 -8.87
CA GLY A 478 -17.85 19.85 -8.51
C GLY A 478 -17.59 18.47 -9.12
N LYS A 479 -18.64 17.67 -9.21
CA LYS A 479 -18.56 16.32 -9.78
C LYS A 479 -18.68 16.38 -11.30
N THR A 480 -17.68 15.83 -11.99
CA THR A 480 -17.65 15.72 -13.45
C THR A 480 -17.36 14.27 -13.84
N THR A 481 -18.18 13.71 -14.72
CA THR A 481 -17.88 12.44 -15.38
C THR A 481 -17.48 12.73 -16.82
N LEU A 482 -16.18 12.76 -17.07
CA LEU A 482 -15.65 12.94 -18.42
C LEU A 482 -15.67 11.59 -19.14
N LYS A 483 -16.35 11.51 -20.28
CA LYS A 483 -16.16 10.42 -21.25
C LYS A 483 -15.56 10.98 -22.53
N VAL A 484 -14.56 10.28 -23.06
CA VAL A 484 -13.87 10.68 -24.30
C VAL A 484 -13.77 9.47 -25.20
N GLY A 485 -14.21 9.61 -26.45
CA GLY A 485 -14.11 8.58 -27.47
C GLY A 485 -13.35 9.07 -28.69
N LEU A 486 -12.75 8.12 -29.39
CA LEU A 486 -12.10 8.35 -30.68
C LEU A 486 -13.14 8.30 -31.80
N LEU A 487 -13.28 9.37 -32.58
CA LEU A 487 -14.13 9.45 -33.76
C LEU A 487 -13.29 9.17 -35.01
N VAL A 488 -13.50 8.00 -35.62
CA VAL A 488 -12.87 7.57 -36.88
C VAL A 488 -13.94 7.04 -37.81
N ASP A 489 -13.93 7.47 -39.08
CA ASP A 489 -14.91 7.06 -40.10
C ASP A 489 -16.38 7.20 -39.66
N GLY A 490 -16.68 8.26 -38.92
CA GLY A 490 -18.02 8.54 -38.40
C GLY A 490 -18.47 7.64 -37.24
N LYS A 491 -17.60 6.79 -36.69
CA LYS A 491 -17.89 5.89 -35.56
C LYS A 491 -17.05 6.27 -34.35
N VAL A 492 -17.68 6.22 -33.18
CA VAL A 492 -16.99 6.42 -31.89
C VAL A 492 -16.52 5.07 -31.36
N ARG A 493 -15.24 4.97 -30.99
CA ARG A 493 -14.62 3.77 -30.38
C ARG A 493 -13.60 4.16 -29.32
N GLY A 494 -13.09 3.18 -28.57
CA GLY A 494 -12.02 3.39 -27.58
C GLY A 494 -12.39 4.47 -26.55
N VAL A 495 -13.61 4.36 -26.01
CA VAL A 495 -14.14 5.33 -25.04
C VAL A 495 -13.50 5.09 -23.68
N ILE A 496 -12.91 6.14 -23.10
CA ILE A 496 -12.41 6.15 -21.73
C ILE A 496 -13.35 6.96 -20.84
N THR A 497 -13.38 6.63 -19.54
CA THR A 497 -14.14 7.35 -18.53
C THR A 497 -13.20 7.87 -17.44
N ARG A 498 -13.42 9.10 -16.99
CA ARG A 498 -12.77 9.70 -15.83
C ARG A 498 -13.80 10.32 -14.90
N GLN A 499 -13.60 10.09 -13.62
CA GLN A 499 -14.42 10.64 -12.55
C GLN A 499 -13.61 11.69 -11.79
N TYR A 500 -14.14 12.91 -11.73
CA TYR A 500 -13.51 14.03 -11.05
C TYR A 500 -14.43 14.57 -9.97
N GLU A 501 -13.85 14.88 -8.82
CA GLU A 501 -14.47 15.71 -7.80
C GLU A 501 -13.52 16.89 -7.52
N ILE A 502 -13.86 18.05 -8.09
CA ILE A 502 -13.04 19.26 -7.95
C ILE A 502 -13.66 20.15 -6.89
N GLY A 503 -12.92 20.40 -5.82
CA GLY A 503 -13.32 21.31 -4.76
C GLY A 503 -12.26 22.38 -4.49
N GLU A 504 -12.64 23.41 -3.76
CA GLU A 504 -11.65 24.27 -3.09
C GLU A 504 -11.30 23.62 -1.75
N PHE A 505 -10.02 23.46 -1.48
CA PHE A 505 -9.61 23.09 -0.13
C PHE A 505 -9.87 24.29 0.79
N GLN A 506 -10.46 24.02 1.94
CA GLN A 506 -10.63 25.05 2.98
C GLN A 506 -9.57 24.79 4.04
N PRO A 507 -8.57 25.67 4.20
CA PRO A 507 -7.59 25.54 5.26
C PRO A 507 -8.26 25.41 6.62
N TYR A 508 -7.70 24.53 7.45
CA TYR A 508 -8.19 24.29 8.80
C TYR A 508 -7.01 24.19 9.76
N ASP A 509 -7.25 24.56 11.02
CA ASP A 509 -6.24 24.45 12.06
C ASP A 509 -6.33 23.10 12.74
N ILE A 510 -5.17 22.56 13.09
CA ILE A 510 -5.00 21.45 14.02
C ILE A 510 -4.23 21.94 15.23
N THR A 511 -4.41 21.29 16.37
CA THR A 511 -3.66 21.56 17.60
C THR A 511 -3.03 20.28 18.12
N VAL A 512 -1.72 20.33 18.33
CA VAL A 512 -0.96 19.23 18.90
C VAL A 512 -0.74 19.47 20.38
N TYR A 513 -1.11 18.50 21.20
CA TYR A 513 -1.08 18.51 22.65
C TYR A 513 -0.08 17.47 23.14
N VAL A 514 0.84 17.88 24.01
CA VAL A 514 1.90 17.00 24.53
C VAL A 514 1.91 17.05 26.05
N ASN A 515 1.90 15.87 26.67
CA ASN A 515 2.10 15.72 28.09
C ASN A 515 3.40 14.97 28.38
N GLY A 516 4.26 15.57 29.20
CA GLY A 516 5.56 15.01 29.58
C GLY A 516 5.67 14.65 31.06
N ASP A 517 4.55 14.44 31.76
CA ASP A 517 4.56 14.22 33.21
C ASP A 517 5.34 12.96 33.60
N ALA A 518 5.23 11.89 32.81
CA ALA A 518 5.93 10.62 33.08
C ALA A 518 7.47 10.74 33.00
N VAL A 519 7.98 11.80 32.37
CA VAL A 519 9.42 12.09 32.21
C VAL A 519 9.83 13.40 32.88
N ALA A 520 8.96 13.96 33.72
CA ALA A 520 9.17 15.22 34.45
C ALA A 520 9.40 16.46 33.56
N TRP A 521 8.86 16.50 32.34
CA TRP A 521 8.89 17.67 31.46
C TRP A 521 7.69 18.59 31.75
N THR A 522 7.76 19.32 32.86
CA THR A 522 6.58 20.03 33.43
C THR A 522 6.59 21.55 33.22
N SER A 523 7.72 22.13 32.82
CA SER A 523 7.90 23.58 32.65
C SER A 523 7.66 24.06 31.22
N TYR A 524 8.21 23.33 30.24
CA TYR A 524 8.10 23.59 28.80
C TYR A 524 8.42 22.31 28.04
N ILE A 525 8.09 22.28 26.76
CA ILE A 525 8.54 21.27 25.80
C ILE A 525 8.93 21.99 24.51
N ASN A 526 10.07 21.64 23.92
CA ASN A 526 10.44 22.11 22.60
C ASN A 526 9.72 21.27 21.53
N PHE A 527 9.11 21.94 20.55
CA PHE A 527 8.43 21.31 19.42
C PHE A 527 9.31 21.49 18.19
N HIS A 528 10.18 20.51 17.90
CA HIS A 528 10.84 20.46 16.61
C HIS A 528 9.84 19.90 15.60
N SER A 529 9.49 20.67 14.56
CA SER A 529 8.43 20.31 13.64
C SER A 529 8.81 20.57 12.19
N TRP A 530 8.42 19.68 11.29
CA TRP A 530 8.66 19.75 9.84
C TRP A 530 7.56 19.00 9.09
N GLY A 531 7.48 19.14 7.76
CA GLY A 531 6.57 18.34 6.93
C GLY A 531 5.51 19.19 6.23
N GLY A 532 4.92 18.60 5.18
CA GLY A 532 3.90 19.25 4.37
C GLY A 532 4.31 20.63 3.84
N SER A 533 3.44 21.61 4.03
CA SER A 533 3.66 23.02 3.68
C SER A 533 4.46 23.79 4.74
N HIS A 534 4.81 23.16 5.86
CA HIS A 534 5.44 23.82 7.00
C HIS A 534 6.95 23.89 6.87
N THR A 535 7.51 25.09 7.07
CA THR A 535 8.95 25.28 7.23
C THR A 535 9.44 24.54 8.46
N ALA A 536 10.47 23.71 8.30
CA ALA A 536 11.11 23.01 9.42
C ALA A 536 11.65 24.01 10.44
N THR A 537 11.40 23.77 11.72
CA THR A 537 11.98 24.59 12.80
C THR A 537 13.45 24.26 12.99
N ASP A 538 14.25 25.24 13.43
CA ASP A 538 15.63 24.96 13.82
C ASP A 538 15.66 24.08 15.08
N TRP A 539 16.59 23.13 15.15
CA TRP A 539 16.78 22.28 16.33
C TRP A 539 17.15 23.13 17.58
N PRO A 540 16.54 22.93 18.77
CA PRO A 540 15.67 21.82 19.19
C PRO A 540 14.16 22.04 18.99
N GLY A 541 13.77 23.04 18.21
CA GLY A 541 12.40 23.41 17.95
C GLY A 541 11.91 24.61 18.75
N ASP A 542 10.62 24.90 18.62
CA ASP A 542 10.01 26.05 19.30
C ASP A 542 9.81 25.75 20.78
N HIS A 543 10.25 26.67 21.65
CA HIS A 543 10.12 26.55 23.10
C HIS A 543 8.68 26.81 23.56
N VAL A 544 7.87 25.75 23.68
CA VAL A 544 6.43 25.84 24.00
C VAL A 544 6.19 25.82 25.52
N THR A 545 5.60 26.91 26.03
CA THR A 545 5.11 27.05 27.42
C THR A 545 3.59 27.16 27.50
N THR A 546 2.94 27.42 26.36
CA THR A 546 1.47 27.49 26.25
C THR A 546 0.87 26.15 26.62
N THR A 547 -0.09 26.15 27.55
CA THR A 547 -0.73 24.93 28.04
C THR A 547 -2.24 25.04 28.08
N GLN A 548 -2.91 23.90 27.94
CA GLN A 548 -4.35 23.74 28.15
C GLN A 548 -4.61 22.55 29.07
N THR A 549 -5.72 22.61 29.82
CA THR A 549 -6.18 21.49 30.64
C THR A 549 -7.30 20.77 29.93
N VAL A 550 -7.08 19.52 29.55
CA VAL A 550 -8.04 18.65 28.87
C VAL A 550 -8.16 17.35 29.66
N GLY A 551 -9.39 16.95 30.00
CA GLY A 551 -9.64 15.74 30.79
C GLY A 551 -9.01 15.78 32.19
N GLY A 552 -8.81 16.96 32.77
CA GLY A 552 -8.14 17.14 34.06
C GLY A 552 -6.61 17.05 34.03
N LYS A 553 -6.02 16.82 32.84
CA LYS A 553 -4.56 16.75 32.63
C LYS A 553 -4.06 18.01 31.92
N LYS A 554 -2.84 18.46 32.26
CA LYS A 554 -2.16 19.61 31.63
C LYS A 554 -1.44 19.17 30.37
N TRP A 555 -1.61 19.91 29.28
CA TRP A 555 -1.00 19.63 27.98
C TRP A 555 -0.29 20.87 27.45
N PHE A 556 0.94 20.74 26.98
CA PHE A 556 1.61 21.77 26.18
C PHE A 556 1.03 21.73 24.78
N CYS A 557 0.64 22.88 24.22
CA CYS A 557 -0.08 22.88 22.95
C CYS A 557 0.39 23.96 21.97
N LYS A 558 0.38 23.60 20.69
CA LYS A 558 0.63 24.51 19.57
C LYS A 558 -0.25 24.15 18.37
N SER A 559 -0.79 25.16 17.71
CA SER A 559 -1.65 25.00 16.53
C SER A 559 -0.89 25.22 15.23
N TYR A 560 -1.35 24.54 14.19
CA TYR A 560 -0.79 24.54 12.84
C TYR A 560 -1.92 24.57 11.82
N THR A 561 -1.82 25.41 10.80
CA THR A 561 -2.83 25.49 9.74
C THR A 561 -2.48 24.54 8.61
N MET A 562 -3.34 23.56 8.34
CA MET A 562 -3.26 22.73 7.15
C MET A 562 -3.73 23.56 5.96
N THR A 563 -2.87 23.75 4.96
CA THR A 563 -3.13 24.65 3.82
C THR A 563 -3.45 23.91 2.52
N THR A 564 -3.21 22.60 2.49
CA THR A 564 -3.53 21.71 1.36
C THR A 564 -4.15 20.40 1.88
N PRO A 565 -4.88 19.63 1.06
CA PRO A 565 -5.43 18.34 1.47
C PRO A 565 -4.34 17.32 1.86
N GLU A 566 -3.19 17.38 1.19
CA GLU A 566 -2.04 16.51 1.43
C GLU A 566 -1.12 17.03 2.54
N ASP A 567 -1.42 18.19 3.13
CA ASP A 567 -0.63 18.80 4.19
C ASP A 567 -0.55 17.89 5.42
N ASN A 568 0.60 17.93 6.09
CA ASN A 568 0.88 17.15 7.28
C ASN A 568 2.02 17.80 8.05
N ILE A 569 2.15 17.43 9.31
CA ILE A 569 3.25 17.89 10.15
C ILE A 569 3.78 16.77 11.03
N ASN A 570 5.09 16.78 11.21
CA ASN A 570 5.88 15.81 11.96
C ASN A 570 6.52 16.50 13.16
N PHE A 571 6.88 15.72 14.18
CA PHE A 571 7.41 16.22 15.44
C PHE A 571 8.52 15.37 16.02
N VAL A 572 9.47 16.05 16.67
CA VAL A 572 10.26 15.52 17.78
C VAL A 572 10.04 16.46 18.96
N PHE A 573 9.64 15.90 20.10
CA PHE A 573 9.51 16.66 21.34
C PHE A 573 10.76 16.51 22.19
N SER A 574 11.25 17.60 22.77
CA SER A 574 12.43 17.56 23.62
C SER A 574 12.38 18.58 24.75
N ILE A 575 13.35 18.49 25.66
CA ILE A 575 13.71 19.59 26.57
C ILE A 575 15.19 19.91 26.41
N GLY A 576 15.61 21.11 26.81
CA GLY A 576 17.00 21.55 26.76
C GLY A 576 17.33 22.44 25.57
N THR A 577 18.62 22.58 25.29
CA THR A 577 19.20 23.41 24.23
C THR A 577 19.64 22.55 23.05
N ALA A 578 20.02 23.16 21.92
CA ALA A 578 20.53 22.42 20.76
C ALA A 578 21.64 21.42 21.11
N ASP A 579 22.50 21.76 22.08
CA ASP A 579 23.63 20.94 22.51
C ASP A 579 23.24 19.68 23.29
N ASN A 580 22.10 19.66 23.99
CA ASN A 580 21.74 18.57 24.91
C ASN A 580 20.35 17.98 24.69
N ALA A 581 19.49 18.60 23.89
CA ALA A 581 18.15 18.12 23.59
C ALA A 581 18.14 16.72 22.98
N GLY A 582 19.21 16.33 22.25
CA GLY A 582 19.33 15.00 21.66
C GLY A 582 19.33 13.86 22.69
N GLN A 583 19.67 14.16 23.95
CA GLN A 583 19.64 13.21 25.08
C GLN A 583 18.28 13.14 25.78
N GLN A 584 17.42 14.12 25.53
CA GLN A 584 16.11 14.30 26.14
C GLN A 584 15.07 14.58 25.06
N GLN A 585 15.00 13.70 24.07
CA GLN A 585 14.07 13.80 22.94
C GLN A 585 13.21 12.54 22.81
N THR A 586 12.07 12.69 22.14
CA THR A 586 11.23 11.57 21.72
C THR A 586 11.73 10.93 20.44
N VAL A 587 11.20 9.74 20.12
CA VAL A 587 11.17 9.24 18.75
C VAL A 587 10.39 10.21 17.84
N ASP A 588 10.59 10.07 16.53
CA ASP A 588 9.95 10.89 15.52
C ASP A 588 8.46 10.51 15.42
N ILE A 589 7.60 11.52 15.35
CA ILE A 589 6.15 11.36 15.17
C ILE A 589 5.82 11.97 13.82
N ASN A 590 5.26 11.20 12.90
CA ASN A 590 5.07 11.63 11.52
C ASN A 590 3.60 11.66 11.10
N ASN A 591 3.31 12.43 10.05
CA ASN A 591 2.03 12.49 9.33
C ASN A 591 0.83 12.97 10.16
N ILE A 592 1.00 13.96 11.04
CA ILE A 592 -0.10 14.51 11.84
C ILE A 592 -0.93 15.48 10.99
N ARG A 593 -2.25 15.25 10.97
CA ARG A 593 -3.23 15.95 10.11
C ARG A 593 -4.50 16.37 10.83
N HIS A 594 -4.55 16.18 12.14
CA HIS A 594 -5.71 16.47 12.98
C HIS A 594 -5.23 16.83 14.40
N ASP A 595 -6.14 17.31 15.23
CA ASP A 595 -5.85 17.52 16.65
C ASP A 595 -5.32 16.21 17.26
N ALA A 596 -4.16 16.27 17.88
CA ALA A 596 -3.47 15.08 18.37
C ALA A 596 -2.98 15.25 19.81
N PHE A 597 -3.11 14.19 20.61
CA PHE A 597 -2.71 14.14 22.01
C PHE A 597 -1.63 13.08 22.21
N PHE A 598 -0.45 13.52 22.64
CA PHE A 598 0.73 12.67 22.81
C PHE A 598 1.22 12.66 24.25
N GLU A 599 1.39 11.48 24.82
CA GLU A 599 2.03 11.27 26.11
C GLU A 599 3.47 10.79 25.91
N VAL A 600 4.45 11.55 26.39
CA VAL A 600 5.83 11.09 26.45
C VAL A 600 5.94 10.06 27.57
N THR A 601 6.36 8.85 27.22
CA THR A 601 6.46 7.74 28.17
C THR A 601 7.84 7.68 28.81
N GLY A 602 7.97 6.98 29.94
CA GLY A 602 9.28 6.72 30.56
C GLY A 602 10.15 5.71 29.79
N GLU A 603 9.57 5.01 28.81
CA GLU A 603 10.25 4.01 28.00
C GLU A 603 11.09 4.65 26.90
N LYS A 604 12.15 3.95 26.47
CA LYS A 604 13.06 4.46 25.43
C LYS A 604 13.39 3.40 24.38
N SER A 605 13.50 3.85 23.14
CA SER A 605 14.10 3.10 22.02
C SER A 605 15.22 3.92 21.40
N GLY A 606 16.39 3.32 21.19
CA GLY A 606 17.57 4.02 20.67
C GLY A 606 18.00 5.24 21.52
N GLY A 607 17.71 5.22 22.83
CA GLY A 607 17.99 6.35 23.73
C GLY A 607 16.97 7.51 23.69
N LYS A 608 15.98 7.46 22.80
CA LYS A 608 14.89 8.43 22.66
C LYS A 608 13.63 7.94 23.38
N TYR A 609 12.85 8.83 23.97
CA TYR A 609 11.59 8.47 24.65
C TYR A 609 10.53 8.02 23.65
N LEU A 610 9.83 6.93 23.98
CA LEU A 610 8.64 6.52 23.22
C LEU A 610 7.48 7.46 23.50
N VAL A 611 6.61 7.62 22.51
CA VAL A 611 5.43 8.48 22.59
C VAL A 611 4.19 7.64 22.37
N LYS A 612 3.24 7.78 23.30
CA LYS A 612 1.92 7.18 23.20
C LYS A 612 0.96 8.18 22.59
N ASP A 613 0.41 7.86 21.44
CA ASP A 613 -0.73 8.57 20.87
C ASP A 613 -1.99 8.19 21.66
N VAL A 614 -2.56 9.17 22.38
CA VAL A 614 -3.82 9.03 23.13
C VAL A 614 -4.93 9.85 22.50
N THR A 615 -4.78 10.21 21.22
CA THR A 615 -5.81 10.85 20.43
C THR A 615 -7.01 9.92 20.31
N THR A 616 -7.99 10.10 21.18
CA THR A 616 -9.32 9.57 20.92
C THR A 616 -9.86 10.33 19.72
N THR A 617 -10.12 9.65 18.61
CA THR A 617 -10.73 10.28 17.43
C THR A 617 -12.02 10.95 17.88
N MET A 618 -12.03 12.28 18.03
CA MET A 618 -13.26 13.02 18.27
C MET A 618 -14.01 13.19 16.94
N GLY A 619 -14.36 12.06 16.33
CA GLY A 619 -15.50 12.01 15.43
C GLY A 619 -16.76 12.14 16.26
N VAL A 620 -17.73 12.92 15.79
CA VAL A 620 -19.07 12.89 16.36
C VAL A 620 -19.73 11.59 15.88
N GLU A 621 -19.51 10.48 16.60
CA GLU A 621 -20.16 9.20 16.29
C GLU A 621 -21.53 9.09 16.98
N ASP A 622 -21.71 9.75 18.13
CA ASP A 622 -22.98 9.78 18.86
C ASP A 622 -23.24 11.14 19.52
N VAL A 623 -24.18 11.92 18.96
CA VAL A 623 -24.78 13.04 19.69
C VAL A 623 -25.95 12.50 20.51
N ALA A 624 -25.70 12.18 21.79
CA ALA A 624 -26.76 11.93 22.76
C ALA A 624 -27.22 13.25 23.40
N THR A 625 -28.53 13.38 23.65
CA THR A 625 -29.09 14.49 24.43
C THR A 625 -29.08 14.16 25.93
N ASP A 626 -28.78 15.15 26.79
CA ASP A 626 -28.92 15.04 28.25
C ASP A 626 -30.36 14.73 28.73
N ARG A 627 -31.34 14.70 27.81
CA ARG A 627 -32.74 14.35 28.07
C ARG A 627 -33.31 13.52 26.92
N PRO A 628 -33.60 12.22 27.11
CA PRO A 628 -34.04 11.31 26.03
C PRO A 628 -35.50 11.49 25.60
N THR A 629 -36.26 12.39 26.23
CA THR A 629 -37.68 12.62 25.89
C THR A 629 -38.00 14.11 25.80
N LEU A 630 -37.85 14.67 24.60
CA LEU A 630 -38.55 15.88 24.21
C LEU A 630 -39.77 15.45 23.38
N SER A 631 -40.98 15.75 23.87
CA SER A 631 -42.25 15.57 23.14
C SER A 631 -42.44 16.62 22.02
N ASP A 632 -41.36 17.26 21.61
CA ASP A 632 -41.35 18.40 20.71
C ASP A 632 -41.18 17.93 19.26
N ASP A 633 -42.25 18.10 18.47
CA ASP A 633 -42.30 17.70 17.05
C ASP A 633 -41.84 18.83 16.10
N HIS A 634 -41.26 19.90 16.64
CA HIS A 634 -40.73 20.99 15.82
C HIS A 634 -39.33 20.67 15.27
N TYR A 635 -38.95 21.43 14.25
CA TYR A 635 -37.64 21.37 13.63
C TYR A 635 -36.89 22.65 13.99
N TYR A 636 -35.59 22.58 14.13
CA TYR A 636 -34.74 23.72 14.45
C TYR A 636 -33.56 23.79 13.50
N THR A 637 -33.06 24.99 13.20
CA THR A 637 -31.74 25.18 12.59
C THR A 637 -30.65 24.75 13.57
N LEU A 638 -29.41 24.62 13.08
CA LEU A 638 -28.24 24.36 13.93
C LEU A 638 -27.97 25.48 14.96
N SER A 639 -28.50 26.70 14.71
CA SER A 639 -28.47 27.82 15.65
C SER A 639 -29.62 27.80 16.67
N GLY A 640 -30.45 26.75 16.68
CA GLY A 640 -31.57 26.60 17.62
C GLY A 640 -32.83 27.39 17.25
N GLN A 641 -32.93 27.90 16.02
CA GLN A 641 -34.11 28.63 15.55
C GLN A 641 -35.17 27.65 15.05
N ARG A 642 -36.39 27.74 15.59
CA ARG A 642 -37.52 26.90 15.17
C ARG A 642 -37.93 27.18 13.72
N VAL A 643 -38.18 26.12 12.96
CA VAL A 643 -38.62 26.13 11.56
C VAL A 643 -39.79 25.15 11.35
N THR A 644 -40.62 25.42 10.35
CA THR A 644 -41.85 24.65 10.06
C THR A 644 -41.75 24.03 8.67
N PRO A 645 -42.12 22.75 8.47
CA PRO A 645 -42.16 22.13 7.15
C PRO A 645 -43.08 22.86 6.14
N PRO A 646 -42.81 22.79 4.83
CA PRO A 646 -41.74 22.03 4.18
C PRO A 646 -40.36 22.67 4.38
N LEU A 647 -39.38 21.83 4.76
CA LEU A 647 -38.02 22.27 5.01
C LEU A 647 -37.24 22.39 3.70
N ARG A 648 -36.35 23.37 3.62
CA ARG A 648 -35.37 23.46 2.53
C ARG A 648 -34.32 22.35 2.71
N ARG A 649 -33.56 22.05 1.66
CA ARG A 649 -32.40 21.16 1.78
C ARG A 649 -31.43 21.72 2.82
N GLY A 650 -31.02 20.90 3.78
CA GLY A 650 -30.15 21.33 4.87
C GLY A 650 -30.17 20.40 6.09
N ILE A 651 -29.37 20.76 7.09
CA ILE A 651 -29.28 20.04 8.37
C ILE A 651 -30.13 20.76 9.41
N TYR A 652 -31.01 20.00 10.07
CA TYR A 652 -31.91 20.49 11.10
C TYR A 652 -31.81 19.64 12.37
N LEU A 653 -32.27 20.15 13.49
CA LEU A 653 -32.48 19.40 14.72
C LEU A 653 -33.97 19.07 14.82
N HIS A 654 -34.31 17.79 15.02
CA HIS A 654 -35.68 17.33 15.26
C HIS A 654 -35.67 16.21 16.29
N LYS A 655 -36.49 16.33 17.34
CA LYS A 655 -36.52 15.38 18.48
C LYS A 655 -35.13 15.07 19.04
N GLY A 656 -34.28 16.11 19.15
CA GLY A 656 -32.92 15.98 19.67
C GLY A 656 -31.91 15.35 18.70
N LYS A 657 -32.30 15.01 17.46
CA LYS A 657 -31.41 14.42 16.46
C LYS A 657 -31.11 15.40 15.34
N LYS A 658 -29.86 15.43 14.87
CA LYS A 658 -29.53 16.04 13.57
C LYS A 658 -30.17 15.20 12.47
N ILE A 659 -30.93 15.83 11.61
CA ILE A 659 -31.53 15.22 10.43
C ILE A 659 -31.06 15.99 9.19
N MET A 660 -30.85 15.27 8.10
CA MET A 660 -30.55 15.86 6.80
C MET A 660 -31.79 15.78 5.92
N VAL A 661 -32.31 16.93 5.53
CA VAL A 661 -33.38 17.05 4.54
C VAL A 661 -32.71 17.11 3.17
N LYS A 662 -32.88 16.05 2.37
CA LYS A 662 -32.29 15.88 1.04
C LYS A 662 -33.16 16.43 -0.09
#